data_AF-A0A2W5ZIL1-F1
#
_entry.id   AF-A0A2W5ZIL1-F1
#
_cell.length_a   1.000
_cell.length_b   1.000
_cell.length_c   1.000
_cell.angle_alpha   90.00
_cell.angle_beta   90.00
_cell.angle_gamma   90.00
#
_symmetry.space_group_name_H-M   'P 1'
#
loop_
_entity.id
_entity.type
_entity.pdbx_description
1 polymer ?
#
loop_
_entity_poly.entity_id
_entity_poly.type
_entity_poly.pdbx_seq_one_letter_code
_entity_poly.pdbx_strand_id
1 'polypeptide(L)'
;MAETPKTDFLSPLLSEAGARAREAIKRRKPFDFLTIPATELADYESAGWSIDKRLTHKIRLRRPKNFDERLENRFWMLLYKLGYPELSQGRSFQILVQRKGAGPLRKQVDVFAKDDETIIVAECKACDKVGKRSLQKDLEEFANLKGPISQSVLNHYGVGFKPKIIWIFVTENIIWSDPDRQRAAGQNIRTITERELRYYAQIAEHLGKAARYQFLAEFLRDQEIPELKKMTVPAIRGKLAGRKFYSFVSRPRDLLKISFVNHRSLNDPEGAPTYQRLVSKSRIRDIGKFIRAGGYFPNNILVNFTRNVRFDQISRDEAADITFGTLYLPNKFRSAWIIDGQHRLYGFSHIEDAYLDQNIIVVAFEKLGKTEEAQLFVTINHEQKSVPKHLLDDLEGELKWGSDIPSERVGAIASRLINYLNTDVGYPFYGRVTQQGIPSTNKTCLTIPALKDALRRSGLLGKPVLNNSNYELGPFCGKTDAETLDKARSGLSAYFEHIRDANLAQWEIGRAGFLCTNVSVQGYVMLLASLVKYWEVNSATTARDMSAEEVISDLEEYLEPIVDFLKNASDEKMESTFKVPFGSGGPPEYYFRLCKIIKNRIADFEPEGMESWEAEQSQENISAADRKIKEIVISVQHHLFRVLRGVYGEEKDAYWHKGISDKTMKADAYKRSLDADDDSRLPLENYLDVIDYKKIIESKANWPYFKPLFDIPEPGEKGFAKNVKWLDRLNELRRIAAHPSKERSYKLEDFEYIDYVYDQLQQKLKDAEGEALADERSESNDAE
;
A
#
# COMPACT_ATOMS: atom_id res chain seq x y z
N MET A 1 -49.39 -44.66 -18.46
CA MET A 1 -48.96 -44.23 -17.10
C MET A 1 -48.65 -42.75 -17.20
N ALA A 2 -49.45 -41.89 -16.56
CA ALA A 2 -49.16 -40.47 -16.51
C ALA A 2 -47.90 -40.25 -15.67
N GLU A 3 -46.88 -39.61 -16.23
CA GLU A 3 -45.68 -39.20 -15.48
C GLU A 3 -46.12 -38.26 -14.34
N THR A 4 -45.92 -38.71 -13.11
CA THR A 4 -46.09 -37.88 -11.92
C THR A 4 -45.18 -36.65 -12.07
N PRO A 5 -45.69 -35.40 -11.94
CA PRO A 5 -44.86 -34.21 -12.07
C PRO A 5 -43.72 -34.30 -11.05
N LYS A 6 -42.48 -34.26 -11.54
CA LYS A 6 -41.28 -34.32 -10.70
C LYS A 6 -41.30 -33.10 -9.78
N THR A 7 -41.55 -33.29 -8.49
CA THR A 7 -41.57 -32.21 -7.50
C THR A 7 -40.24 -31.47 -7.54
N ASP A 8 -40.25 -30.21 -7.99
CA ASP A 8 -39.03 -29.44 -8.14
C ASP A 8 -38.56 -28.90 -6.78
N PHE A 9 -37.62 -29.60 -6.13
CA PHE A 9 -37.13 -29.18 -4.81
C PHE A 9 -36.29 -27.89 -4.82
N LEU A 10 -35.70 -27.49 -5.96
CA LEU A 10 -34.73 -26.39 -6.05
C LEU A 10 -34.99 -25.58 -7.32
N SER A 11 -35.54 -24.36 -7.20
CA SER A 11 -35.97 -23.62 -8.39
C SER A 11 -35.95 -22.10 -8.20
N PRO A 12 -35.65 -21.29 -9.24
CA PRO A 12 -35.11 -21.69 -10.55
C PRO A 12 -33.57 -21.84 -10.57
N LEU A 13 -33.05 -22.80 -11.34
CA LEU A 13 -31.61 -23.09 -11.50
C LEU A 13 -31.11 -22.84 -12.93
N LEU A 14 -29.82 -22.48 -13.06
CA LEU A 14 -29.11 -22.25 -14.32
C LEU A 14 -28.06 -23.33 -14.58
N SER A 15 -28.45 -24.42 -15.22
CA SER A 15 -27.57 -25.53 -15.64
C SER A 15 -26.94 -25.35 -17.03
N GLU A 16 -27.51 -24.46 -17.86
CA GLU A 16 -26.99 -24.15 -19.20
C GLU A 16 -25.94 -23.04 -19.22
N ALA A 17 -24.80 -23.28 -19.87
CA ALA A 17 -23.67 -22.32 -19.89
C ALA A 17 -24.04 -20.95 -20.48
N GLY A 18 -24.83 -20.94 -21.56
CA GLY A 18 -25.33 -19.72 -22.17
C GLY A 18 -26.30 -18.95 -21.27
N ALA A 19 -27.12 -19.65 -20.47
CA ALA A 19 -28.03 -19.02 -19.52
C ALA A 19 -27.26 -18.39 -18.35
N ARG A 20 -26.27 -19.09 -17.79
CA ARG A 20 -25.35 -18.52 -16.77
C ARG A 20 -24.63 -17.28 -17.28
N ALA A 21 -24.13 -17.29 -18.51
CA ALA A 21 -23.45 -16.13 -19.09
C ALA A 21 -24.36 -14.91 -19.24
N ARG A 22 -25.62 -15.10 -19.67
CA ARG A 22 -26.61 -14.01 -19.77
C ARG A 22 -26.94 -13.44 -18.39
N GLU A 23 -27.11 -14.29 -17.39
CA GLU A 23 -27.35 -13.87 -16.01
C GLU A 23 -26.15 -13.09 -15.45
N ALA A 24 -24.92 -13.57 -15.69
CA ALA A 24 -23.70 -12.89 -15.28
C ALA A 24 -23.59 -11.47 -15.87
N ILE A 25 -23.98 -11.28 -17.15
CA ILE A 25 -24.02 -9.96 -17.79
C ILE A 25 -25.00 -9.01 -17.08
N LYS A 26 -26.17 -9.51 -16.64
CA LYS A 26 -27.17 -8.73 -15.90
C LYS A 26 -26.66 -8.35 -14.51
N ARG A 27 -26.11 -9.32 -13.78
CA ARG A 27 -25.62 -9.15 -12.39
C ARG A 27 -24.37 -8.28 -12.30
N ARG A 28 -23.52 -8.26 -13.33
CA ARG A 28 -22.34 -7.38 -13.40
C ARG A 28 -22.68 -5.89 -13.42
N LYS A 29 -23.87 -5.52 -13.89
CA LYS A 29 -24.27 -4.11 -13.99
C LYS A 29 -24.62 -3.57 -12.60
N PRO A 30 -23.99 -2.47 -12.14
CA PRO A 30 -24.30 -1.86 -10.84
C PRO A 30 -25.61 -1.05 -10.84
N PHE A 31 -26.17 -0.81 -12.03
CA PHE A 31 -27.41 -0.07 -12.22
C PHE A 31 -28.44 -0.95 -12.93
N ASP A 32 -29.70 -0.69 -12.62
CA ASP A 32 -30.84 -1.04 -13.47
C ASP A 32 -30.96 -0.01 -14.58
N PHE A 33 -31.45 -0.45 -15.74
CA PHE A 33 -31.63 0.42 -16.91
C PHE A 33 -33.06 0.29 -17.42
N LEU A 34 -33.65 1.42 -17.76
CA LEU A 34 -34.99 1.50 -18.35
C LEU A 34 -34.95 2.50 -19.51
N THR A 35 -35.74 2.27 -20.56
CA THR A 35 -35.85 3.21 -21.69
C THR A 35 -37.29 3.66 -21.82
N ILE A 36 -37.53 4.96 -21.69
CA ILE A 36 -38.85 5.58 -21.66
C ILE A 36 -39.00 6.67 -22.73
N PRO A 37 -40.23 7.07 -23.11
CA PRO A 37 -40.48 8.32 -23.81
C PRO A 37 -40.01 9.53 -22.98
N ALA A 38 -39.62 10.63 -23.64
CA ALA A 38 -39.14 11.83 -22.95
C ALA A 38 -40.21 12.51 -22.06
N THR A 39 -41.49 12.29 -22.39
CA THR A 39 -42.64 12.82 -21.65
C THR A 39 -42.81 12.23 -20.25
N GLU A 40 -42.23 11.07 -19.98
CA GLU A 40 -42.38 10.36 -18.70
C GLU A 40 -41.20 10.63 -17.73
N LEU A 41 -40.22 11.45 -18.12
CA LEU A 41 -38.97 11.62 -17.36
C LEU A 41 -39.18 12.05 -15.91
N ALA A 42 -40.10 13.00 -15.67
CA ALA A 42 -40.32 13.59 -14.35
C ALA A 42 -40.76 12.55 -13.32
N ASP A 43 -41.64 11.61 -13.72
CA ASP A 43 -42.15 10.56 -12.83
C ASP A 43 -41.01 9.62 -12.40
N TYR A 44 -40.11 9.28 -13.32
CA TYR A 44 -38.99 8.38 -13.01
C TYR A 44 -37.88 9.06 -12.22
N GLU A 45 -37.60 10.35 -12.45
CA GLU A 45 -36.65 11.11 -11.62
C GLU A 45 -37.11 11.15 -10.16
N SER A 46 -38.42 11.32 -9.91
CA SER A 46 -38.99 11.26 -8.56
C SER A 46 -38.81 9.88 -7.88
N ALA A 47 -38.74 8.80 -8.68
CA ALA A 47 -38.51 7.42 -8.23
C ALA A 47 -37.02 7.04 -8.15
N GLY A 48 -36.11 8.02 -8.19
CA GLY A 48 -34.66 7.84 -8.02
C GLY A 48 -33.91 7.40 -9.28
N TRP A 49 -34.53 7.52 -10.46
CA TRP A 49 -33.83 7.29 -11.73
C TRP A 49 -33.08 8.55 -12.17
N SER A 50 -31.95 8.36 -12.86
CA SER A 50 -31.16 9.43 -13.45
C SER A 50 -30.94 9.17 -14.93
N ILE A 51 -30.76 10.23 -15.73
CA ILE A 51 -30.48 10.08 -17.16
C ILE A 51 -29.11 9.40 -17.34
N ASP A 52 -29.12 8.27 -18.07
CA ASP A 52 -27.90 7.60 -18.54
C ASP A 52 -27.53 8.09 -19.94
N LYS A 53 -28.51 8.14 -20.85
CA LYS A 53 -28.31 8.56 -22.23
C LYS A 53 -29.60 9.08 -22.88
N ARG A 54 -29.52 10.20 -23.60
CA ARG A 54 -30.60 10.68 -24.48
C ARG A 54 -30.50 10.01 -25.86
N LEU A 55 -31.60 9.45 -26.36
CA LEU A 55 -31.74 8.83 -27.68
C LEU A 55 -32.70 9.67 -28.54
N THR A 56 -32.74 9.44 -29.85
CA THR A 56 -33.47 10.28 -30.82
C THR A 56 -34.94 10.54 -30.44
N HIS A 57 -35.65 9.53 -29.91
CA HIS A 57 -37.05 9.65 -29.50
C HIS A 57 -37.33 9.13 -28.09
N LYS A 58 -36.30 8.75 -27.34
CA LYS A 58 -36.43 8.10 -26.03
C LYS A 58 -35.30 8.53 -25.10
N ILE A 59 -35.49 8.36 -23.80
CA ILE A 59 -34.44 8.58 -22.80
C ILE A 59 -34.16 7.24 -22.12
N ARG A 60 -32.88 6.86 -22.08
CA ARG A 60 -32.42 5.73 -21.27
C ARG A 60 -32.04 6.25 -19.89
N LEU A 61 -32.69 5.70 -18.88
CA LEU A 61 -32.44 5.99 -17.47
C LEU A 61 -31.60 4.89 -16.82
N ARG A 62 -30.98 5.24 -15.71
CA ARG A 62 -30.31 4.33 -14.79
C ARG A 62 -30.68 4.60 -13.34
N ARG A 63 -30.74 3.55 -12.53
CA ARG A 63 -30.89 3.64 -11.08
C ARG A 63 -29.91 2.69 -10.39
N PRO A 64 -29.18 3.11 -9.33
CA PRO A 64 -28.32 2.20 -8.59
C PRO A 64 -29.12 1.03 -8.05
N LYS A 65 -28.57 -0.18 -8.14
CA LYS A 65 -29.17 -1.33 -7.44
C LYS A 65 -29.05 -1.16 -5.93
N ASN A 66 -30.02 -1.70 -5.20
CA ASN A 66 -29.99 -1.72 -3.74
C ASN A 66 -28.74 -2.46 -3.23
N PHE A 67 -28.25 -2.07 -2.05
CA PHE A 67 -27.00 -2.60 -1.50
C PHE A 67 -27.05 -4.12 -1.22
N ASP A 68 -28.21 -4.65 -0.82
CA ASP A 68 -28.46 -6.09 -0.65
C ASP A 68 -28.32 -6.84 -1.98
N GLU A 69 -28.99 -6.34 -3.03
CA GLU A 69 -28.87 -6.93 -4.37
C GLU A 69 -27.43 -6.89 -4.90
N ARG A 70 -26.72 -5.78 -4.64
CA ARG A 70 -25.32 -5.64 -5.06
C ARG A 70 -24.44 -6.68 -4.39
N LEU A 71 -24.63 -6.95 -3.10
CA LEU A 71 -23.89 -7.98 -2.37
C LEU A 71 -24.18 -9.38 -2.93
N GLU A 72 -25.45 -9.74 -3.08
CA GLU A 72 -25.89 -11.01 -3.68
C GLU A 72 -25.28 -11.20 -5.06
N ASN A 73 -25.36 -10.17 -5.92
CA ASN A 73 -24.82 -10.21 -7.27
C ASN A 73 -23.30 -10.39 -7.27
N ARG A 74 -22.57 -9.73 -6.35
CA ARG A 74 -21.12 -9.90 -6.24
C ARG A 74 -20.73 -11.32 -5.83
N PHE A 75 -21.42 -11.89 -4.84
CA PHE A 75 -21.14 -13.25 -4.39
C PHE A 75 -21.53 -14.29 -5.45
N TRP A 76 -22.69 -14.13 -6.10
CA TRP A 76 -23.09 -14.96 -7.23
C TRP A 76 -22.06 -14.89 -8.37
N MET A 77 -21.59 -13.68 -8.71
CA MET A 77 -20.56 -13.48 -9.74
C MET A 77 -19.22 -14.13 -9.36
N LEU A 78 -18.87 -14.18 -8.08
CA LEU A 78 -17.72 -14.94 -7.61
C LEU A 78 -17.90 -16.43 -7.97
N LEU A 79 -19.01 -17.05 -7.55
CA LEU A 79 -19.26 -18.48 -7.83
C LEU A 79 -19.30 -18.79 -9.33
N TYR A 80 -19.85 -17.88 -10.14
CA TYR A 80 -19.78 -17.96 -11.60
C TYR A 80 -18.32 -17.99 -12.12
N LYS A 81 -17.46 -17.09 -11.61
CA LYS A 81 -16.03 -17.08 -11.99
C LYS A 81 -15.27 -18.30 -11.48
N LEU A 82 -15.65 -18.85 -10.33
CA LEU A 82 -15.14 -20.13 -9.81
C LEU A 82 -15.54 -21.32 -10.72
N GLY A 83 -16.44 -21.12 -11.68
CA GLY A 83 -16.78 -22.12 -12.69
C GLY A 83 -17.82 -23.13 -12.25
N TYR A 84 -18.65 -22.82 -11.25
CA TYR A 84 -19.75 -23.69 -10.84
C TYR A 84 -20.71 -23.95 -12.03
N PRO A 85 -20.96 -25.22 -12.38
CA PRO A 85 -21.78 -25.59 -13.53
C PRO A 85 -23.29 -25.37 -13.31
N GLU A 86 -23.74 -25.16 -12.08
CA GLU A 86 -25.14 -24.87 -11.78
C GLU A 86 -25.24 -23.78 -10.71
N LEU A 87 -26.10 -22.79 -10.93
CA LEU A 87 -26.24 -21.59 -10.10
C LEU A 87 -27.73 -21.20 -9.94
N SER A 88 -28.09 -20.55 -8.84
CA SER A 88 -29.43 -19.96 -8.67
C SER A 88 -29.73 -18.91 -9.76
N GLN A 89 -30.97 -18.89 -10.25
CA GLN A 89 -31.45 -17.87 -11.20
C GLN A 89 -32.17 -16.73 -10.48
N GLY A 90 -31.84 -15.48 -10.83
CA GLY A 90 -32.52 -14.31 -10.27
C GLY A 90 -32.41 -14.21 -8.74
N ARG A 91 -33.29 -13.40 -8.14
CA ARG A 91 -33.35 -13.19 -6.69
C ARG A 91 -34.45 -14.01 -6.00
N SER A 92 -35.23 -14.77 -6.76
CA SER A 92 -36.39 -15.52 -6.25
C SER A 92 -36.11 -17.02 -6.17
N PHE A 93 -34.85 -17.42 -6.01
CA PHE A 93 -34.49 -18.83 -5.86
C PHE A 93 -35.03 -19.37 -4.54
N GLN A 94 -35.74 -20.50 -4.61
CA GLN A 94 -36.43 -21.12 -3.49
C GLN A 94 -36.14 -22.61 -3.39
N ILE A 95 -35.97 -23.06 -2.16
CA ILE A 95 -35.81 -24.47 -1.79
C ILE A 95 -37.10 -24.94 -1.12
N LEU A 96 -37.63 -26.08 -1.58
CA LEU A 96 -38.77 -26.73 -0.96
C LEU A 96 -38.34 -27.49 0.29
N VAL A 97 -38.57 -26.89 1.44
CA VAL A 97 -38.22 -27.45 2.74
C VAL A 97 -39.39 -28.26 3.31
N GLN A 98 -39.11 -29.51 3.67
CA GLN A 98 -40.06 -30.39 4.34
C GLN A 98 -39.57 -30.70 5.77
N ARG A 99 -40.42 -30.46 6.77
CA ARG A 99 -40.11 -30.73 8.18
C ARG A 99 -41.10 -31.77 8.71
N LYS A 100 -40.64 -32.62 9.63
CA LYS A 100 -41.51 -33.61 10.28
C LYS A 100 -42.59 -32.89 11.08
N GLY A 101 -43.86 -33.18 10.77
CA GLY A 101 -45.02 -32.57 11.46
C GLY A 101 -45.39 -31.16 10.98
N ALA A 102 -44.82 -30.66 9.88
CA ALA A 102 -45.21 -29.38 9.28
C ALA A 102 -45.44 -29.54 7.76
N GLY A 103 -46.29 -28.68 7.20
CA GLY A 103 -46.51 -28.63 5.75
C GLY A 103 -45.26 -28.22 4.97
N PRO A 104 -45.17 -28.56 3.68
CA PRO A 104 -44.05 -28.14 2.82
C PRO A 104 -43.99 -26.60 2.74
N LEU A 105 -42.79 -26.05 2.84
CA LEU A 105 -42.55 -24.60 2.81
C LEU A 105 -41.46 -24.26 1.79
N ARG A 106 -41.73 -23.30 0.91
CA ARG A 106 -40.68 -22.71 0.06
C ARG A 106 -39.92 -21.66 0.85
N LYS A 107 -38.61 -21.85 0.99
CA LYS A 107 -37.71 -20.86 1.58
C LYS A 107 -36.83 -20.27 0.51
N GLN A 108 -36.82 -18.94 0.43
CA GLN A 108 -35.89 -18.22 -0.43
C GLN A 108 -34.47 -18.38 0.13
N VAL A 109 -33.51 -18.55 -0.77
CA VAL A 109 -32.07 -18.55 -0.48
C VAL A 109 -31.41 -17.63 -1.49
N ASP A 110 -30.54 -16.74 -1.02
CA ASP A 110 -30.00 -15.67 -1.87
C ASP A 110 -29.09 -16.21 -2.98
N VAL A 111 -28.16 -17.11 -2.63
CA VAL A 111 -27.24 -17.70 -3.60
C VAL A 111 -27.09 -19.20 -3.38
N PHE A 112 -27.22 -19.96 -4.47
CA PHE A 112 -26.97 -21.39 -4.53
C PHE A 112 -26.02 -21.72 -5.68
N ALA A 113 -25.08 -22.63 -5.47
CA ALA A 113 -24.22 -23.17 -6.51
C ALA A 113 -23.93 -24.65 -6.28
N LYS A 114 -23.78 -25.43 -7.35
CA LYS A 114 -23.48 -26.87 -7.29
C LYS A 114 -22.44 -27.24 -8.33
N ASP A 115 -21.48 -28.08 -7.94
CA ASP A 115 -20.65 -28.89 -8.83
C ASP A 115 -20.73 -30.37 -8.42
N ASP A 116 -19.81 -31.20 -8.90
CA ASP A 116 -19.90 -32.65 -8.68
C ASP A 116 -19.45 -33.10 -7.29
N GLU A 117 -18.79 -32.22 -6.53
CA GLU A 117 -18.27 -32.54 -5.19
C GLU A 117 -18.86 -31.65 -4.09
N THR A 118 -19.34 -30.46 -4.44
CA THR A 118 -19.66 -29.39 -3.50
C THR A 118 -20.93 -28.65 -3.84
N ILE A 119 -21.58 -28.14 -2.80
CA ILE A 119 -22.69 -27.19 -2.89
C ILE A 119 -22.35 -25.97 -2.04
N ILE A 120 -22.65 -24.79 -2.56
CA ILE A 120 -22.64 -23.54 -1.81
C ILE A 120 -24.08 -23.12 -1.55
N VAL A 121 -24.41 -22.84 -0.29
CA VAL A 121 -25.66 -22.21 0.12
C VAL A 121 -25.30 -20.97 0.91
N ALA A 122 -25.76 -19.80 0.46
CA ALA A 122 -25.41 -18.54 1.09
C ALA A 122 -26.59 -17.60 1.34
N GLU A 123 -26.55 -16.97 2.51
CA GLU A 123 -27.39 -15.84 2.92
C GLU A 123 -26.56 -14.56 2.89
N CYS A 124 -27.10 -13.47 2.36
CA CYS A 124 -26.45 -12.18 2.20
C CYS A 124 -27.14 -11.13 3.09
N LYS A 125 -26.37 -10.41 3.92
CA LYS A 125 -26.88 -9.29 4.73
C LYS A 125 -26.01 -8.06 4.55
N ALA A 126 -26.61 -6.95 4.20
CA ALA A 126 -25.89 -5.70 4.01
C ALA A 126 -26.58 -4.54 4.72
N CYS A 127 -25.80 -3.50 5.02
CA CYS A 127 -26.27 -2.20 5.49
C CYS A 127 -25.80 -1.11 4.52
N ASP A 128 -26.50 0.03 4.47
CA ASP A 128 -26.10 1.16 3.64
C ASP A 128 -24.81 1.82 4.17
N LYS A 129 -24.71 1.98 5.49
CA LYS A 129 -23.54 2.47 6.20
C LYS A 129 -22.98 1.41 7.14
N VAL A 130 -21.67 1.46 7.38
CA VAL A 130 -21.00 0.57 8.33
C VAL A 130 -21.59 0.76 9.71
N GLY A 131 -22.01 -0.33 10.36
CA GLY A 131 -22.56 -0.27 11.71
C GLY A 131 -22.65 -1.63 12.39
N LYS A 132 -22.87 -1.62 13.70
CA LYS A 132 -23.17 -2.83 14.48
C LYS A 132 -24.60 -3.28 14.20
N ARG A 133 -24.79 -4.57 13.88
CA ARG A 133 -26.11 -5.20 13.71
C ARG A 133 -26.04 -6.60 14.30
N SER A 134 -27.00 -6.94 15.18
CA SER A 134 -27.13 -8.31 15.66
C SER A 134 -27.58 -9.22 14.51
N LEU A 135 -26.84 -10.31 14.31
CA LEU A 135 -27.16 -11.35 13.32
C LEU A 135 -27.72 -12.62 13.96
N GLN A 136 -28.00 -12.59 15.26
CA GLN A 136 -28.45 -13.75 16.02
C GLN A 136 -29.63 -14.47 15.35
N LYS A 137 -30.73 -13.75 15.10
CA LYS A 137 -31.95 -14.32 14.52
C LYS A 137 -31.70 -14.90 13.12
N ASP A 138 -30.95 -14.16 12.29
CA ASP A 138 -30.62 -14.59 10.93
C ASP A 138 -29.77 -15.88 10.95
N LEU A 139 -28.77 -15.96 11.84
CA LEU A 139 -27.91 -17.14 12.02
C LEU A 139 -28.68 -18.35 12.55
N GLU A 140 -29.55 -18.15 13.53
CA GLU A 140 -30.38 -19.22 14.10
C GLU A 140 -31.37 -19.78 13.06
N GLU A 141 -32.02 -18.91 12.28
CA GLU A 141 -32.90 -19.36 11.19
C GLU A 141 -32.10 -20.16 10.15
N PHE A 142 -30.96 -19.64 9.71
CA PHE A 142 -30.14 -20.32 8.70
C PHE A 142 -29.61 -21.66 9.19
N ALA A 143 -29.12 -21.73 10.44
CA ALA A 143 -28.67 -22.97 11.08
C ALA A 143 -29.79 -24.03 11.12
N ASN A 144 -31.00 -23.64 11.51
CA ASN A 144 -32.17 -24.52 11.57
C ASN A 144 -32.63 -25.02 10.19
N LEU A 145 -32.29 -24.31 9.11
CA LEU A 145 -32.60 -24.70 7.74
C LEU A 145 -31.57 -25.66 7.12
N LYS A 146 -30.38 -25.81 7.70
CA LYS A 146 -29.31 -26.64 7.11
C LYS A 146 -29.73 -28.08 6.87
N GLY A 147 -30.30 -28.76 7.87
CA GLY A 147 -30.76 -30.14 7.77
C GLY A 147 -31.85 -30.30 6.70
N PRO A 148 -32.95 -29.54 6.78
CA PRO A 148 -34.01 -29.62 5.79
C PRO A 148 -33.59 -29.24 4.35
N ILE A 149 -32.70 -28.26 4.18
CA ILE A 149 -32.11 -27.93 2.86
C ILE A 149 -31.27 -29.10 2.35
N SER A 150 -30.45 -29.73 3.20
CA SER A 150 -29.64 -30.90 2.83
C SER A 150 -30.51 -32.06 2.34
N GLN A 151 -31.65 -32.28 2.98
CA GLN A 151 -32.63 -33.29 2.53
C GLN A 151 -33.25 -32.93 1.18
N SER A 152 -33.54 -31.65 0.96
CA SER A 152 -34.10 -31.16 -0.31
C SER A 152 -33.11 -31.34 -1.46
N VAL A 153 -31.83 -31.07 -1.22
CA VAL A 153 -30.72 -31.35 -2.13
C VAL A 153 -30.65 -32.85 -2.46
N LEU A 154 -30.70 -33.72 -1.44
CA LEU A 154 -30.67 -35.18 -1.63
C LEU A 154 -31.86 -35.66 -2.47
N ASN A 155 -33.05 -35.12 -2.24
CA ASN A 155 -34.26 -35.46 -2.99
C ASN A 155 -34.20 -34.95 -4.44
N HIS A 156 -33.55 -33.82 -4.68
CA HIS A 156 -33.42 -33.23 -6.02
C HIS A 156 -32.41 -34.01 -6.89
N TYR A 157 -31.20 -34.25 -6.37
CA TYR A 157 -30.09 -34.85 -7.14
C TYR A 157 -29.94 -36.37 -6.93
N GLY A 158 -30.65 -36.94 -5.97
CA GLY A 158 -30.66 -38.37 -5.67
C GLY A 158 -29.70 -38.81 -4.57
N VAL A 159 -30.00 -39.97 -3.97
CA VAL A 159 -29.31 -40.52 -2.78
C VAL A 159 -27.83 -40.86 -2.99
N GLY A 160 -27.41 -41.06 -4.24
CA GLY A 160 -26.02 -41.33 -4.62
C GLY A 160 -25.13 -40.09 -4.57
N PHE A 161 -25.71 -38.89 -4.66
CA PHE A 161 -24.97 -37.64 -4.62
C PHE A 161 -24.72 -37.21 -3.17
N LYS A 162 -23.46 -37.25 -2.74
CA LYS A 162 -23.03 -36.92 -1.36
C LYS A 162 -22.07 -35.73 -1.34
N PRO A 163 -22.54 -34.53 -1.73
CA PRO A 163 -21.69 -33.35 -1.82
C PRO A 163 -21.27 -32.85 -0.43
N LYS A 164 -20.15 -32.12 -0.40
CA LYS A 164 -19.80 -31.25 0.73
C LYS A 164 -20.57 -29.95 0.62
N ILE A 165 -21.52 -29.71 1.53
CA ILE A 165 -22.30 -28.46 1.56
C ILE A 165 -21.57 -27.42 2.41
N ILE A 166 -21.22 -26.29 1.81
CA ILE A 166 -20.61 -25.13 2.47
C ILE A 166 -21.70 -24.09 2.72
N TRP A 167 -21.92 -23.81 4.00
CA TRP A 167 -22.92 -22.85 4.48
C TRP A 167 -22.22 -21.51 4.71
N ILE A 168 -22.66 -20.48 4.00
CA ILE A 168 -21.97 -19.18 4.00
C ILE A 168 -22.91 -18.06 4.41
N PHE A 169 -22.40 -17.18 5.26
CA PHE A 169 -23.04 -15.92 5.58
C PHE A 169 -22.19 -14.79 5.01
N VAL A 170 -22.72 -14.09 4.02
CA VAL A 170 -22.01 -13.02 3.32
C VAL A 170 -22.49 -11.68 3.85
N THR A 171 -21.57 -10.80 4.26
CA THR A 171 -21.96 -9.49 4.83
C THR A 171 -21.20 -8.31 4.23
N GLU A 172 -21.88 -7.17 4.13
CA GLU A 172 -21.29 -5.88 3.73
C GLU A 172 -21.76 -4.79 4.70
N ASN A 173 -20.84 -3.93 5.14
CA ASN A 173 -21.08 -2.84 6.09
C ASN A 173 -21.65 -3.29 7.47
N ILE A 174 -21.38 -4.52 7.90
CA ILE A 174 -21.83 -5.04 9.21
C ILE A 174 -20.63 -5.37 10.09
N ILE A 175 -20.56 -4.74 11.26
CA ILE A 175 -19.62 -5.09 12.33
C ILE A 175 -20.24 -6.22 13.14
N TRP A 176 -19.64 -7.40 13.05
CA TRP A 176 -20.07 -8.60 13.78
C TRP A 176 -19.65 -8.52 15.26
N SER A 177 -20.61 -8.79 16.14
CA SER A 177 -20.34 -9.02 17.57
C SER A 177 -19.58 -10.34 17.79
N ASP A 178 -18.77 -10.44 18.85
CA ASP A 178 -18.08 -11.69 19.18
C ASP A 178 -19.05 -12.87 19.43
N PRO A 179 -20.19 -12.68 20.11
CA PRO A 179 -21.21 -13.74 20.21
C PRO A 179 -21.73 -14.23 18.86
N ASP A 180 -21.95 -13.34 17.89
CA ASP A 180 -22.40 -13.73 16.55
C ASP A 180 -21.32 -14.51 15.78
N ARG A 181 -20.04 -14.11 15.91
CA ARG A 181 -18.91 -14.85 15.33
C ARG A 181 -18.82 -16.26 15.92
N GLN A 182 -18.91 -16.37 17.24
CA GLN A 182 -18.89 -17.66 17.95
C GLN A 182 -20.09 -18.53 17.55
N ARG A 183 -21.30 -17.95 17.43
CA ARG A 183 -22.50 -18.66 16.98
C ARG A 183 -22.35 -19.21 15.56
N ALA A 184 -21.86 -18.40 14.63
CA ALA A 184 -21.60 -18.86 13.26
C ALA A 184 -20.57 -19.99 13.22
N ALA A 185 -19.45 -19.85 13.94
CA ALA A 185 -18.42 -20.88 14.05
C ALA A 185 -18.97 -22.18 14.64
N GLY A 186 -19.70 -22.10 15.76
CA GLY A 186 -20.31 -23.26 16.43
C GLY A 186 -21.33 -24.00 15.56
N GLN A 187 -22.01 -23.28 14.66
CA GLN A 187 -22.95 -23.87 13.70
C GLN A 187 -22.29 -24.32 12.38
N ASN A 188 -20.95 -24.24 12.26
CA ASN A 188 -20.22 -24.47 11.01
C ASN A 188 -20.79 -23.64 9.84
N ILE A 189 -21.08 -22.37 10.10
CA ILE A 189 -21.43 -21.36 9.11
C ILE A 189 -20.19 -20.50 8.87
N ARG A 190 -19.77 -20.39 7.62
CA ARG A 190 -18.58 -19.64 7.22
C ARG A 190 -18.94 -18.19 6.94
N THR A 191 -18.17 -17.26 7.49
CA THR A 191 -18.40 -15.83 7.26
C THR A 191 -17.54 -15.33 6.12
N ILE A 192 -18.14 -14.58 5.18
CA ILE A 192 -17.45 -13.84 4.14
C ILE A 192 -17.88 -12.38 4.25
N THR A 193 -17.00 -11.51 4.72
CA THR A 193 -17.25 -10.07 4.70
C THR A 193 -16.91 -9.48 3.32
N GLU A 194 -17.17 -8.20 3.11
CA GLU A 194 -16.72 -7.44 1.93
C GLU A 194 -15.22 -7.61 1.62
N ARG A 195 -14.39 -7.82 2.65
CA ARG A 195 -12.96 -8.03 2.54
C ARG A 195 -12.64 -9.39 1.93
N GLU A 196 -13.15 -10.47 2.52
CA GLU A 196 -12.96 -11.83 1.98
C GLU A 196 -13.58 -11.95 0.58
N LEU A 197 -14.75 -11.34 0.37
CA LEU A 197 -15.41 -11.33 -0.93
C LEU A 197 -14.55 -10.66 -2.00
N ARG A 198 -13.97 -9.49 -1.70
CA ARG A 198 -13.07 -8.78 -2.61
C ARG A 198 -11.84 -9.62 -2.94
N TYR A 199 -11.24 -10.23 -1.92
CA TYR A 199 -10.08 -11.10 -2.06
C TYR A 199 -10.38 -12.32 -2.97
N TYR A 200 -11.46 -13.06 -2.70
CA TYR A 200 -11.82 -14.21 -3.55
C TYR A 200 -12.22 -13.79 -4.96
N ALA A 201 -12.96 -12.68 -5.11
CA ALA A 201 -13.34 -12.15 -6.42
C ALA A 201 -12.11 -11.80 -7.27
N GLN A 202 -11.05 -11.33 -6.61
CA GLN A 202 -9.78 -11.06 -7.26
C GLN A 202 -9.01 -12.32 -7.61
N ILE A 203 -8.89 -13.28 -6.69
CA ILE A 203 -8.27 -14.57 -7.00
C ILE A 203 -8.97 -15.20 -8.20
N ALA A 204 -10.30 -15.14 -8.24
CA ALA A 204 -11.10 -15.59 -9.37
C ALA A 204 -10.86 -14.78 -10.66
N GLU A 205 -10.49 -13.51 -10.58
CA GLU A 205 -10.09 -12.72 -11.76
C GLU A 205 -8.76 -13.20 -12.34
N HIS A 206 -7.81 -13.60 -11.48
CA HIS A 206 -6.47 -14.04 -11.89
C HIS A 206 -6.42 -15.53 -12.28
N LEU A 207 -7.03 -16.40 -11.48
CA LEU A 207 -7.03 -17.85 -11.63
C LEU A 207 -8.27 -18.39 -12.35
N GLY A 208 -9.26 -17.57 -12.68
CA GLY A 208 -10.51 -18.05 -13.28
C GLY A 208 -11.10 -19.22 -12.50
N LYS A 209 -11.42 -20.32 -13.20
CA LYS A 209 -11.99 -21.54 -12.60
C LYS A 209 -11.06 -22.21 -11.58
N ALA A 210 -9.73 -22.08 -11.72
CA ALA A 210 -8.78 -22.62 -10.74
C ALA A 210 -8.93 -22.01 -9.35
N ALA A 211 -9.47 -20.78 -9.25
CA ALA A 211 -9.74 -20.16 -7.96
C ALA A 211 -10.65 -21.02 -7.07
N ARG A 212 -11.48 -21.88 -7.67
CA ARG A 212 -12.33 -22.82 -6.92
C ARG A 212 -11.52 -23.69 -5.98
N TYR A 213 -10.37 -24.21 -6.42
CA TYR A 213 -9.51 -25.04 -5.56
C TYR A 213 -8.98 -24.26 -4.35
N GLN A 214 -8.71 -22.96 -4.51
CA GLN A 214 -8.29 -22.10 -3.39
C GLN A 214 -9.45 -21.78 -2.44
N PHE A 215 -10.63 -21.51 -2.99
CA PHE A 215 -11.85 -21.32 -2.22
C PHE A 215 -12.19 -22.56 -1.39
N LEU A 216 -12.16 -23.75 -2.01
CA LEU A 216 -12.43 -25.02 -1.33
C LEU A 216 -11.35 -25.38 -0.32
N ALA A 217 -10.07 -25.13 -0.62
CA ALA A 217 -8.96 -25.34 0.32
C ALA A 217 -9.15 -24.55 1.63
N GLU A 218 -9.75 -23.37 1.57
CA GLU A 218 -10.06 -22.61 2.78
C GLU A 218 -11.27 -23.17 3.53
N PHE A 219 -12.41 -23.32 2.86
CA PHE A 219 -13.67 -23.63 3.55
C PHE A 219 -13.85 -25.10 3.93
N LEU A 220 -13.20 -26.00 3.19
CA LEU A 220 -13.19 -27.45 3.41
C LEU A 220 -11.85 -27.96 3.95
N ARG A 221 -11.00 -27.08 4.48
CA ARG A 221 -9.72 -27.42 5.11
C ARG A 221 -9.85 -28.69 5.97
N ASP A 222 -8.95 -29.64 5.75
CA ASP A 222 -8.90 -30.93 6.46
C ASP A 222 -10.11 -31.86 6.33
N GLN A 223 -11.07 -31.54 5.47
CA GLN A 223 -12.12 -32.49 5.12
C GLN A 223 -11.63 -33.49 4.07
N GLU A 224 -12.10 -34.73 4.17
CA GLU A 224 -11.80 -35.78 3.20
C GLU A 224 -12.44 -35.49 1.84
N ILE A 225 -11.67 -35.77 0.79
CA ILE A 225 -12.04 -35.81 -0.63
C ILE A 225 -12.26 -37.29 -0.98
N PRO A 226 -13.52 -37.75 -1.11
CA PRO A 226 -13.82 -39.18 -1.29
C PRO A 226 -13.09 -39.82 -2.47
N GLU A 227 -12.97 -39.11 -3.58
CA GLU A 227 -12.30 -39.61 -4.80
C GLU A 227 -10.81 -39.90 -4.61
N LEU A 228 -10.14 -39.26 -3.63
CA LEU A 228 -8.70 -39.43 -3.39
C LEU A 228 -8.39 -40.46 -2.30
N LYS A 229 -9.39 -41.02 -1.62
CA LYS A 229 -9.19 -41.90 -0.44
C LYS A 229 -8.29 -43.12 -0.69
N LYS A 230 -8.23 -43.61 -1.93
CA LYS A 230 -7.40 -44.76 -2.34
C LYS A 230 -6.46 -44.43 -3.50
N MET A 231 -6.23 -43.14 -3.77
CA MET A 231 -5.38 -42.73 -4.87
C MET A 231 -3.91 -43.02 -4.55
N THR A 232 -3.25 -43.75 -5.44
CA THR A 232 -1.84 -44.12 -5.30
C THR A 232 -1.07 -43.83 -6.57
N VAL A 233 0.23 -43.54 -6.42
CA VAL A 233 1.16 -43.28 -7.52
C VAL A 233 2.49 -44.01 -7.27
N PRO A 234 3.15 -44.57 -8.30
CA PRO A 234 4.53 -45.01 -8.18
C PRO A 234 5.43 -43.82 -7.87
N ALA A 235 6.32 -43.97 -6.89
CA ALA A 235 7.17 -42.89 -6.41
C ALA A 235 8.57 -43.37 -5.99
N ILE A 236 9.52 -42.45 -6.10
CA ILE A 236 10.87 -42.58 -5.54
C ILE A 236 10.93 -41.71 -4.29
N ARG A 237 11.32 -42.30 -3.17
CA ARG A 237 11.60 -41.59 -1.91
C ARG A 237 13.11 -41.46 -1.71
N GLY A 238 13.59 -40.26 -1.43
CA GLY A 238 14.99 -39.98 -1.11
C GLY A 238 15.15 -38.90 -0.04
N LYS A 239 16.37 -38.38 0.13
CA LYS A 239 16.68 -37.25 1.01
C LYS A 239 17.40 -36.13 0.25
N LEU A 240 16.97 -34.88 0.47
CA LEU A 240 17.66 -33.67 0.01
C LEU A 240 17.95 -32.80 1.23
N ALA A 241 19.23 -32.50 1.51
CA ALA A 241 19.65 -31.76 2.71
C ALA A 241 19.02 -32.31 4.02
N GLY A 242 18.96 -33.65 4.15
CA GLY A 242 18.34 -34.33 5.30
C GLY A 242 16.80 -34.40 5.29
N ARG A 243 16.12 -33.70 4.37
CA ARG A 243 14.66 -33.70 4.24
C ARG A 243 14.18 -34.81 3.33
N LYS A 244 13.13 -35.53 3.73
CA LYS A 244 12.49 -36.54 2.88
C LYS A 244 11.80 -35.86 1.71
N PHE A 245 12.01 -36.38 0.52
CA PHE A 245 11.26 -35.99 -0.67
C PHE A 245 10.72 -37.22 -1.40
N TYR A 246 9.67 -37.00 -2.18
CA TYR A 246 9.06 -37.96 -3.08
C TYR A 246 9.07 -37.40 -4.50
N SER A 247 9.52 -38.19 -5.47
CA SER A 247 9.42 -37.87 -6.90
C SER A 247 8.46 -38.84 -7.57
N PHE A 248 7.42 -38.34 -8.21
CA PHE A 248 6.36 -39.15 -8.82
C PHE A 248 5.70 -38.46 -9.99
N VAL A 249 4.93 -39.23 -10.77
CA VAL A 249 4.05 -38.70 -11.81
C VAL A 249 2.62 -38.66 -11.27
N SER A 250 1.91 -37.57 -11.51
CA SER A 250 0.51 -37.39 -11.15
C SER A 250 -0.27 -36.76 -12.29
N ARG A 251 -1.59 -36.59 -12.10
CA ARG A 251 -2.46 -35.88 -13.03
C ARG A 251 -2.86 -34.52 -12.44
N PRO A 252 -2.98 -33.45 -13.26
CA PRO A 252 -3.52 -32.17 -12.80
C PRO A 252 -4.85 -32.30 -12.04
N ARG A 253 -5.75 -33.18 -12.50
CA ARG A 253 -7.04 -33.47 -11.84
C ARG A 253 -6.90 -33.81 -10.36
N ASP A 254 -5.93 -34.64 -10.03
CA ASP A 254 -5.72 -35.16 -8.66
C ASP A 254 -4.99 -34.13 -7.81
N LEU A 255 -3.92 -33.53 -8.35
CA LEU A 255 -3.09 -32.58 -7.63
C LEU A 255 -3.85 -31.28 -7.32
N LEU A 256 -4.66 -30.75 -8.26
CA LEU A 256 -5.43 -29.51 -8.06
C LEU A 256 -6.39 -29.57 -6.86
N LYS A 257 -7.01 -30.74 -6.59
CA LYS A 257 -7.98 -30.91 -5.51
C LYS A 257 -7.39 -30.75 -4.12
N ILE A 258 -6.12 -31.10 -3.96
CA ILE A 258 -5.40 -31.05 -2.68
C ILE A 258 -4.47 -29.86 -2.58
N SER A 259 -4.18 -29.22 -3.72
CA SER A 259 -3.18 -28.17 -3.81
C SER A 259 -3.69 -26.80 -3.42
N PHE A 260 -2.86 -26.05 -2.72
CA PHE A 260 -3.14 -24.67 -2.37
C PHE A 260 -1.90 -23.81 -2.48
N VAL A 261 -2.15 -22.52 -2.63
CA VAL A 261 -1.17 -21.45 -2.52
C VAL A 261 -1.42 -20.75 -1.21
N ASN A 262 -0.35 -20.48 -0.46
CA ASN A 262 -0.41 -19.60 0.70
C ASN A 262 -0.61 -18.17 0.21
N HIS A 263 -1.87 -17.84 0.01
CA HIS A 263 -2.34 -16.47 0.03
C HIS A 263 -2.73 -16.16 1.48
N ARG A 264 -2.54 -14.91 1.90
CA ARG A 264 -2.93 -14.44 3.23
C ARG A 264 -4.41 -14.75 3.40
N SER A 265 -4.72 -15.72 4.24
CA SER A 265 -6.08 -15.88 4.71
C SER A 265 -6.34 -14.65 5.58
N LEU A 266 -7.33 -13.86 5.19
CA LEU A 266 -7.73 -12.65 5.90
C LEU A 266 -8.14 -12.92 7.37
N ASN A 267 -8.35 -14.21 7.71
CA ASN A 267 -8.78 -14.68 9.02
C ASN A 267 -7.83 -15.75 9.61
N ASP A 268 -6.53 -15.73 9.29
CA ASP A 268 -5.58 -16.63 9.96
C ASP A 268 -4.91 -15.94 11.17
N PRO A 269 -5.39 -16.17 12.41
CA PRO A 269 -4.73 -15.69 13.62
C PRO A 269 -3.35 -16.33 13.84
N GLU A 270 -3.01 -17.43 13.16
CA GLU A 270 -1.68 -18.06 13.24
C GLU A 270 -0.66 -17.47 12.26
N GLY A 271 -1.04 -16.44 11.49
CA GLY A 271 -0.10 -15.72 10.63
C GLY A 271 0.64 -16.63 9.64
N ALA A 272 -0.05 -17.59 8.99
CA ALA A 272 0.59 -18.36 7.93
C ALA A 272 1.13 -17.37 6.86
N PRO A 273 2.45 -17.34 6.61
CA PRO A 273 3.06 -16.28 5.84
C PRO A 273 2.63 -16.30 4.37
N THR A 274 2.51 -15.12 3.75
CA THR A 274 2.09 -14.97 2.36
C THR A 274 3.24 -15.22 1.38
N TYR A 275 3.49 -16.47 1.02
CA TYR A 275 4.62 -16.84 0.18
C TYR A 275 4.26 -17.01 -1.30
N GLN A 276 3.63 -16.02 -1.96
CA GLN A 276 3.43 -16.20 -3.42
C GLN A 276 3.27 -14.94 -4.26
N ARG A 277 3.89 -14.99 -5.46
CA ARG A 277 3.55 -14.10 -6.58
C ARG A 277 2.10 -14.37 -6.98
N LEU A 278 1.27 -13.34 -7.12
CA LEU A 278 -0.03 -13.51 -7.74
C LEU A 278 0.12 -14.09 -9.16
N VAL A 279 -0.57 -15.20 -9.41
CA VAL A 279 -0.50 -15.91 -10.69
C VAL A 279 -1.06 -14.99 -11.79
N SER A 280 -0.21 -14.52 -12.70
CA SER A 280 -0.67 -13.71 -13.84
C SER A 280 -1.69 -14.44 -14.74
N LYS A 281 -2.86 -13.80 -14.93
CA LYS A 281 -3.93 -14.26 -15.81
C LYS A 281 -3.47 -14.47 -17.25
N SER A 282 -2.64 -13.56 -17.78
CA SER A 282 -2.10 -13.70 -19.14
C SER A 282 -1.26 -14.96 -19.26
N ARG A 283 -0.37 -15.19 -18.30
CA ARG A 283 0.52 -16.35 -18.28
C ARG A 283 -0.24 -17.68 -18.18
N ILE A 284 -1.29 -17.77 -17.35
CA ILE A 284 -2.14 -18.97 -17.30
C ILE A 284 -2.78 -19.25 -18.67
N ARG A 285 -3.36 -18.22 -19.29
CA ARG A 285 -4.01 -18.34 -20.60
C ARG A 285 -3.01 -18.76 -21.68
N ASP A 286 -1.82 -18.18 -21.68
CA ASP A 286 -0.79 -18.47 -22.68
C ASP A 286 -0.25 -19.90 -22.49
N ILE A 287 -0.10 -20.36 -21.25
CA ILE A 287 0.19 -21.76 -20.92
C ILE A 287 -0.93 -22.69 -21.41
N GLY A 288 -2.20 -22.35 -21.18
CA GLY A 288 -3.32 -23.13 -21.67
C GLY A 288 -3.33 -23.25 -23.21
N LYS A 289 -3.00 -22.17 -23.93
CA LYS A 289 -2.83 -22.20 -25.39
C LYS A 289 -1.67 -23.12 -25.80
N PHE A 290 -0.54 -23.05 -25.11
CA PHE A 290 0.62 -23.90 -25.35
C PHE A 290 0.28 -25.38 -25.18
N ILE A 291 -0.45 -25.76 -24.12
CA ILE A 291 -0.89 -27.14 -23.88
C ILE A 291 -1.84 -27.61 -25.00
N ARG A 292 -2.82 -26.78 -25.40
CA ARG A 292 -3.73 -27.11 -26.52
C ARG A 292 -3.00 -27.31 -27.85
N ALA A 293 -1.88 -26.64 -28.06
CA ALA A 293 -1.04 -26.80 -29.24
C ALA A 293 -0.15 -28.07 -29.19
N GLY A 294 -0.32 -28.93 -28.19
CA GLY A 294 0.48 -30.15 -28.00
C GLY A 294 1.76 -29.93 -27.18
N GLY A 295 1.95 -28.73 -26.62
CA GLY A 295 3.08 -28.44 -25.73
C GLY A 295 2.97 -29.14 -24.39
N TYR A 296 4.11 -29.42 -23.76
CA TYR A 296 4.20 -30.05 -22.44
C TYR A 296 5.32 -29.43 -21.59
N PHE A 297 5.27 -29.65 -20.28
CA PHE A 297 6.28 -29.16 -19.33
C PHE A 297 7.09 -30.34 -18.77
N PRO A 298 8.38 -30.49 -19.13
CA PRO A 298 9.23 -31.55 -18.59
C PRO A 298 9.73 -31.25 -17.16
N ASN A 299 9.54 -30.03 -16.67
CA ASN A 299 10.01 -29.61 -15.35
C ASN A 299 8.99 -30.00 -14.27
N ASN A 300 9.49 -30.31 -13.07
CA ASN A 300 8.63 -30.72 -11.96
C ASN A 300 7.76 -29.58 -11.40
N ILE A 301 6.67 -29.96 -10.75
CA ILE A 301 5.91 -29.11 -9.82
C ILE A 301 6.43 -29.42 -8.42
N LEU A 302 6.89 -28.40 -7.72
CA LEU A 302 7.44 -28.56 -6.38
C LEU A 302 6.36 -28.27 -5.34
N VAL A 303 6.09 -29.23 -4.47
CA VAL A 303 5.08 -29.11 -3.42
C VAL A 303 5.64 -29.50 -2.05
N ASN A 304 5.02 -28.99 -0.98
CA ASN A 304 5.17 -29.55 0.36
C ASN A 304 3.85 -30.15 0.83
N PHE A 305 3.87 -31.40 1.26
CA PHE A 305 2.72 -31.97 1.95
C PHE A 305 2.66 -31.44 3.38
N THR A 306 1.53 -30.86 3.76
CA THR A 306 1.29 -30.31 5.11
C THR A 306 1.07 -31.38 6.16
N ARG A 307 1.11 -32.66 5.76
CA ARG A 307 0.83 -33.81 6.60
C ARG A 307 1.73 -34.98 6.21
N ASN A 308 1.82 -35.96 7.09
CA ASN A 308 2.53 -37.20 6.81
C ASN A 308 1.77 -37.96 5.72
N VAL A 309 2.52 -38.59 4.81
CA VAL A 309 1.97 -39.41 3.73
C VAL A 309 2.35 -40.87 3.95
N ARG A 310 1.49 -41.77 3.46
CA ARG A 310 1.79 -43.21 3.48
C ARG A 310 2.60 -43.56 2.23
N PHE A 311 3.69 -44.27 2.43
CA PHE A 311 4.54 -44.79 1.36
C PHE A 311 4.82 -46.26 1.62
N ASP A 312 4.33 -47.12 0.73
CA ASP A 312 4.55 -48.56 0.80
C ASP A 312 5.81 -48.89 -0.02
N GLN A 313 6.89 -49.24 0.68
CA GLN A 313 8.17 -49.57 0.06
C GLN A 313 8.08 -50.88 -0.74
N ILE A 314 8.63 -50.87 -1.96
CA ILE A 314 8.76 -52.05 -2.83
C ILE A 314 10.22 -52.52 -2.85
N SER A 315 11.17 -51.62 -3.10
CA SER A 315 12.60 -51.93 -3.13
C SER A 315 13.45 -50.73 -2.72
N ARG A 316 14.71 -50.97 -2.36
CA ARG A 316 15.69 -49.94 -2.00
C ARG A 316 16.94 -50.09 -2.86
N ASP A 317 17.45 -48.96 -3.34
CA ASP A 317 18.77 -48.86 -3.96
C ASP A 317 19.71 -48.20 -2.95
N GLU A 318 20.65 -48.99 -2.43
CA GLU A 318 21.60 -48.52 -1.42
C GLU A 318 22.68 -47.63 -2.01
N ALA A 319 23.07 -47.85 -3.28
CA ALA A 319 24.12 -47.07 -3.93
C ALA A 319 23.66 -45.63 -4.19
N ALA A 320 22.39 -45.44 -4.53
CA ALA A 320 21.79 -44.12 -4.73
C ALA A 320 21.11 -43.53 -3.47
N ASP A 321 21.05 -44.27 -2.35
CA ASP A 321 20.26 -43.96 -1.14
C ASP A 321 18.81 -43.53 -1.44
N ILE A 322 18.14 -44.27 -2.34
CA ILE A 322 16.74 -44.06 -2.71
C ILE A 322 15.89 -45.31 -2.47
N THR A 323 14.59 -45.12 -2.31
CA THR A 323 13.60 -46.18 -2.14
C THR A 323 12.50 -46.07 -3.19
N PHE A 324 12.23 -47.15 -3.91
CA PHE A 324 11.09 -47.25 -4.82
C PHE A 324 9.86 -47.79 -4.10
N GLY A 325 8.68 -47.26 -4.40
CA GLY A 325 7.46 -47.69 -3.74
C GLY A 325 6.20 -47.04 -4.27
N THR A 326 5.10 -47.30 -3.57
CA THR A 326 3.78 -46.74 -3.86
C THR A 326 3.44 -45.65 -2.86
N LEU A 327 3.30 -44.42 -3.33
CA LEU A 327 2.89 -43.27 -2.52
C LEU A 327 1.37 -43.13 -2.54
N TYR A 328 0.76 -42.95 -1.38
CA TYR A 328 -0.65 -42.59 -1.26
C TYR A 328 -0.75 -41.07 -1.23
N LEU A 329 -1.48 -40.51 -2.20
CA LEU A 329 -1.72 -39.07 -2.20
C LEU A 329 -2.59 -38.71 -0.99
N PRO A 330 -2.34 -37.57 -0.33
CA PRO A 330 -3.18 -37.14 0.77
C PRO A 330 -4.60 -36.89 0.26
N ASN A 331 -5.60 -37.33 1.00
CA ASN A 331 -7.00 -37.32 0.57
C ASN A 331 -7.82 -36.18 1.18
N LYS A 332 -7.18 -35.12 1.67
CA LYS A 332 -7.89 -34.00 2.31
C LYS A 332 -7.63 -32.69 1.59
N PHE A 333 -8.59 -31.77 1.61
CA PHE A 333 -8.37 -30.43 1.09
C PHE A 333 -7.20 -29.73 1.82
N ARG A 334 -6.48 -28.86 1.11
CA ARG A 334 -5.34 -28.08 1.64
C ARG A 334 -4.20 -28.98 2.15
N SER A 335 -3.83 -30.00 1.39
CA SER A 335 -2.78 -30.95 1.77
C SER A 335 -1.44 -30.76 1.06
N ALA A 336 -1.42 -30.08 -0.09
CA ALA A 336 -0.20 -29.86 -0.87
C ALA A 336 0.00 -28.36 -1.10
N TRP A 337 0.97 -27.75 -0.43
CA TRP A 337 1.35 -26.37 -0.70
C TRP A 337 2.23 -26.32 -1.94
N ILE A 338 1.88 -25.48 -2.93
CA ILE A 338 2.66 -25.32 -4.16
C ILE A 338 3.81 -24.33 -3.90
N ILE A 339 5.04 -24.83 -3.88
CA ILE A 339 6.26 -24.02 -3.73
C ILE A 339 6.66 -23.41 -5.09
N ASP A 340 6.69 -24.23 -6.14
CA ASP A 340 6.96 -23.79 -7.52
C ASP A 340 6.06 -24.53 -8.53
N GLY A 341 5.83 -23.89 -9.68
CA GLY A 341 5.03 -24.46 -10.76
C GLY A 341 3.55 -24.08 -10.72
N GLN A 342 3.16 -23.09 -9.90
CA GLN A 342 1.78 -22.59 -9.79
C GLN A 342 1.14 -22.28 -11.15
N HIS A 343 1.84 -21.55 -12.04
CA HIS A 343 1.29 -21.19 -13.36
C HIS A 343 1.12 -22.41 -14.25
N ARG A 344 2.02 -23.41 -14.13
CA ARG A 344 1.94 -24.67 -14.88
C ARG A 344 0.73 -25.47 -14.43
N LEU A 345 0.58 -25.68 -13.11
CA LEU A 345 -0.56 -26.44 -12.58
C LEU A 345 -1.90 -25.76 -12.87
N TYR A 346 -2.01 -24.45 -12.60
CA TYR A 346 -3.25 -23.72 -12.85
C TYR A 346 -3.53 -23.48 -14.34
N GLY A 347 -2.53 -23.60 -15.22
CA GLY A 347 -2.70 -23.58 -16.68
C GLY A 347 -3.76 -24.57 -17.17
N PHE A 348 -3.83 -25.74 -16.53
CA PHE A 348 -4.78 -26.80 -16.87
C PHE A 348 -6.25 -26.48 -16.50
N SER A 349 -6.50 -25.50 -15.63
CA SER A 349 -7.86 -25.19 -15.17
C SER A 349 -8.73 -24.40 -16.17
N HIS A 350 -8.12 -23.86 -17.24
CA HIS A 350 -8.79 -23.04 -18.26
C HIS A 350 -8.92 -23.74 -19.61
N ILE A 351 -8.58 -25.02 -19.65
CA ILE A 351 -8.66 -25.86 -20.83
C ILE A 351 -9.63 -27.00 -20.56
N GLU A 352 -9.91 -27.77 -21.59
CA GLU A 352 -10.94 -28.80 -21.59
C GLU A 352 -10.55 -29.96 -20.64
N ASP A 353 -11.53 -30.61 -20.01
CA ASP A 353 -11.28 -31.65 -19.00
C ASP A 353 -10.40 -32.80 -19.49
N ALA A 354 -10.37 -33.05 -20.81
CA ALA A 354 -9.51 -34.05 -21.44
C ALA A 354 -8.01 -33.82 -21.19
N TYR A 355 -7.59 -32.57 -20.93
CA TYR A 355 -6.19 -32.25 -20.63
C TYR A 355 -5.83 -32.45 -19.16
N LEU A 356 -6.82 -32.60 -18.26
CA LEU A 356 -6.57 -32.77 -16.82
C LEU A 356 -6.01 -34.15 -16.45
N ASP A 357 -6.04 -35.09 -17.40
CA ASP A 357 -5.53 -36.45 -17.25
C ASP A 357 -4.11 -36.64 -17.83
N GLN A 358 -3.46 -35.56 -18.28
CA GLN A 358 -2.05 -35.58 -18.68
C GLN A 358 -1.11 -35.83 -17.50
N ASN A 359 0.06 -36.42 -17.78
CA ASN A 359 1.09 -36.65 -16.78
C ASN A 359 1.86 -35.38 -16.47
N ILE A 360 2.01 -35.08 -15.17
CA ILE A 360 2.90 -34.05 -14.63
C ILE A 360 3.91 -34.67 -13.68
N ILE A 361 5.14 -34.18 -13.70
CA ILE A 361 6.19 -34.61 -12.79
C ILE A 361 6.08 -33.77 -11.52
N VAL A 362 6.10 -34.42 -10.35
CA VAL A 362 5.95 -33.77 -9.05
C VAL A 362 7.10 -34.18 -8.15
N VAL A 363 7.72 -33.19 -7.51
CA VAL A 363 8.62 -33.39 -6.37
C VAL A 363 7.91 -32.85 -5.14
N ALA A 364 7.74 -33.69 -4.13
CA ALA A 364 7.04 -33.35 -2.90
C ALA A 364 7.92 -33.52 -1.67
N PHE A 365 8.06 -32.47 -0.87
CA PHE A 365 8.55 -32.60 0.50
C PHE A 365 7.43 -33.03 1.45
N GLU A 366 7.81 -33.53 2.63
CA GLU A 366 6.89 -33.90 3.69
C GLU A 366 7.15 -33.04 4.93
N LYS A 367 6.14 -32.26 5.34
CA LYS A 367 6.13 -31.46 6.57
C LYS A 367 7.39 -30.59 6.76
N LEU A 368 7.77 -29.80 5.76
CA LEU A 368 8.71 -28.70 5.99
C LEU A 368 8.17 -27.72 7.06
N GLY A 369 9.07 -27.13 7.86
CA GLY A 369 8.69 -26.10 8.83
C GLY A 369 8.35 -24.78 8.12
N LYS A 370 7.46 -23.96 8.70
CA LYS A 370 6.98 -22.68 8.10
C LYS A 370 8.13 -21.73 7.67
N THR A 371 9.23 -21.69 8.43
CA THR A 371 10.42 -20.87 8.10
C THR A 371 11.21 -21.44 6.92
N GLU A 372 11.32 -22.75 6.82
CA GLU A 372 12.03 -23.40 5.71
C GLU A 372 11.22 -23.34 4.41
N GLU A 373 9.91 -23.48 4.53
CA GLU A 373 8.95 -23.20 3.47
C GLU A 373 9.19 -21.80 2.88
N ALA A 374 9.25 -20.78 3.75
CA ALA A 374 9.59 -19.41 3.42
C ALA A 374 10.87 -19.30 2.61
N GLN A 375 11.93 -19.87 3.17
CA GLN A 375 13.27 -19.72 2.66
C GLN A 375 13.40 -20.42 1.31
N LEU A 376 12.82 -21.61 1.17
CA LEU A 376 12.80 -22.35 -0.09
C LEU A 376 12.03 -21.58 -1.17
N PHE A 377 10.89 -20.97 -0.83
CA PHE A 377 10.15 -20.11 -1.74
C PHE A 377 10.98 -18.90 -2.19
N VAL A 378 11.60 -18.20 -1.25
CA VAL A 378 12.44 -17.01 -1.53
C VAL A 378 13.63 -17.41 -2.39
N THR A 379 14.39 -18.44 -2.01
CA THR A 379 15.57 -18.90 -2.76
C THR A 379 15.20 -19.27 -4.20
N ILE A 380 14.18 -20.10 -4.41
CA ILE A 380 13.78 -20.54 -5.75
C ILE A 380 13.29 -19.36 -6.61
N ASN A 381 12.54 -18.43 -6.01
CA ASN A 381 11.97 -17.32 -6.78
C ASN A 381 12.96 -16.19 -7.01
N HIS A 382 13.85 -15.89 -6.05
CA HIS A 382 14.80 -14.78 -6.08
C HIS A 382 15.92 -15.01 -7.10
N GLU A 383 16.43 -16.24 -7.21
CA GLU A 383 17.47 -16.58 -8.19
C GLU A 383 16.96 -16.58 -9.64
N GLN A 384 15.66 -16.81 -9.87
CA GLN A 384 15.08 -16.87 -11.21
C GLN A 384 14.44 -15.56 -11.69
N LYS A 385 14.06 -14.63 -10.79
CA LYS A 385 13.63 -13.23 -11.06
C LYS A 385 13.54 -12.50 -9.70
N SER A 386 13.98 -11.25 -9.55
CA SER A 386 13.92 -10.57 -8.25
C SER A 386 12.50 -10.54 -7.65
N VAL A 387 12.41 -10.79 -6.33
CA VAL A 387 11.18 -10.63 -5.56
C VAL A 387 10.99 -9.14 -5.28
N PRO A 388 9.80 -8.54 -5.51
CA PRO A 388 9.60 -7.12 -5.24
C PRO A 388 9.89 -6.77 -3.77
N LYS A 389 10.58 -5.64 -3.51
CA LYS A 389 10.97 -5.17 -2.17
C LYS A 389 9.81 -5.16 -1.16
N HIS A 390 8.61 -4.75 -1.59
CA HIS A 390 7.44 -4.73 -0.73
C HIS A 390 6.98 -6.13 -0.25
N LEU A 391 7.26 -7.20 -1.00
CA LEU A 391 6.99 -8.57 -0.56
C LEU A 391 8.01 -9.00 0.49
N LEU A 392 9.28 -8.62 0.33
CA LEU A 392 10.28 -8.84 1.38
C LEU A 392 9.90 -8.08 2.66
N ASP A 393 9.38 -6.87 2.54
CA ASP A 393 8.92 -6.09 3.69
C ASP A 393 7.74 -6.75 4.44
N ASP A 394 6.82 -7.40 3.71
CA ASP A 394 5.70 -8.17 4.27
C ASP A 394 6.17 -9.49 4.91
N LEU A 395 7.20 -10.12 4.33
CA LEU A 395 7.78 -11.38 4.83
C LEU A 395 8.77 -11.19 5.98
N GLU A 396 9.31 -9.98 6.18
CA GLU A 396 10.28 -9.69 7.24
C GLU A 396 9.75 -10.06 8.63
N GLY A 397 8.44 -9.88 8.86
CA GLY A 397 7.77 -10.27 10.11
C GLY A 397 7.89 -11.75 10.47
N GLU A 398 8.09 -12.62 9.49
CA GLU A 398 8.16 -14.07 9.67
C GLU A 398 9.59 -14.59 9.54
N LEU A 399 10.35 -14.05 8.59
CA LEU A 399 11.73 -14.44 8.33
C LEU A 399 12.69 -13.97 9.43
N LYS A 400 12.41 -12.82 10.04
CA LYS A 400 13.31 -12.13 10.98
C LYS A 400 12.73 -12.02 12.39
N TRP A 401 11.64 -12.74 12.68
CA TRP A 401 11.07 -12.79 14.02
C TRP A 401 12.08 -13.38 15.02
N GLY A 402 12.35 -12.66 16.10
CA GLY A 402 13.36 -13.04 17.08
C GLY A 402 14.80 -12.93 16.59
N SER A 403 15.09 -12.12 15.55
CA SER A 403 16.47 -11.85 15.13
C SER A 403 17.23 -11.10 16.22
N ASP A 404 18.48 -11.50 16.47
CA ASP A 404 19.38 -10.80 17.39
C ASP A 404 19.87 -9.45 16.83
N ILE A 405 19.71 -9.22 15.52
CA ILE A 405 20.08 -7.98 14.87
C ILE A 405 18.98 -6.93 15.12
N PRO A 406 19.25 -5.83 15.86
CA PRO A 406 18.23 -4.85 16.26
C PRO A 406 17.40 -4.28 15.10
N SER A 407 18.02 -3.93 13.98
CA SER A 407 17.30 -3.42 12.81
C SER A 407 16.32 -4.43 12.19
N GLU A 408 16.70 -5.72 12.16
CA GLU A 408 15.86 -6.80 11.65
C GLU A 408 14.71 -7.07 12.62
N ARG A 409 15.01 -7.07 13.93
CA ARG A 409 14.03 -7.23 15.02
C ARG A 409 12.93 -6.17 14.95
N VAL A 410 13.30 -4.89 14.91
CA VAL A 410 12.32 -3.78 14.77
C VAL A 410 11.54 -3.90 13.47
N GLY A 411 12.21 -4.27 12.38
CA GLY A 411 11.57 -4.52 11.08
C GLY A 411 10.51 -5.62 11.12
N ALA A 412 10.79 -6.72 11.81
CA ALA A 412 9.88 -7.85 11.95
C ALA A 412 8.66 -7.48 12.81
N ILE A 413 8.87 -6.82 13.96
CA ILE A 413 7.79 -6.33 14.83
C ILE A 413 6.90 -5.35 14.07
N ALA A 414 7.48 -4.36 13.38
CA ALA A 414 6.73 -3.38 12.61
C ALA A 414 5.89 -4.04 11.50
N SER A 415 6.44 -5.03 10.80
CA SER A 415 5.72 -5.75 9.74
C SER A 415 4.50 -6.51 10.29
N ARG A 416 4.65 -7.25 11.41
CA ARG A 416 3.52 -7.93 12.06
C ARG A 416 2.49 -6.97 12.63
N LEU A 417 2.94 -5.86 13.22
CA LEU A 417 2.08 -4.82 13.78
C LEU A 417 1.16 -4.20 12.72
N ILE A 418 1.74 -3.75 11.60
CA ILE A 418 0.97 -3.23 10.45
C ILE A 418 -0.04 -4.27 9.96
N ASN A 419 0.36 -5.53 9.98
CA ASN A 419 -0.51 -6.62 9.58
C ASN A 419 -1.70 -6.82 10.50
N TYR A 420 -1.52 -6.74 11.83
CA TYR A 420 -2.63 -6.74 12.79
C TYR A 420 -3.54 -5.53 12.65
N LEU A 421 -2.98 -4.32 12.61
CA LEU A 421 -3.73 -3.08 12.45
C LEU A 421 -4.63 -3.10 11.19
N ASN A 422 -4.15 -3.71 10.10
CA ASN A 422 -4.93 -3.86 8.88
C ASN A 422 -6.06 -4.91 8.96
N THR A 423 -5.94 -5.90 9.86
CA THR A 423 -6.90 -7.00 9.99
C THR A 423 -7.92 -6.83 11.10
N ASP A 424 -7.66 -5.94 12.04
CA ASP A 424 -8.47 -5.73 13.24
C ASP A 424 -9.78 -5.02 12.91
N VAL A 425 -10.86 -5.80 12.89
CA VAL A 425 -12.19 -5.31 12.53
C VAL A 425 -12.67 -4.27 13.55
N GLY A 426 -13.11 -3.11 13.06
CA GLY A 426 -13.61 -2.01 13.88
C GLY A 426 -12.57 -0.94 14.23
N TYR A 427 -11.28 -1.25 14.04
CA TYR A 427 -10.18 -0.32 14.31
C TYR A 427 -9.84 0.54 13.09
N PRO A 428 -9.14 1.69 13.27
CA PRO A 428 -8.97 2.72 12.24
C PRO A 428 -8.32 2.24 10.94
N PHE A 429 -7.38 1.30 11.03
CA PHE A 429 -6.60 0.80 9.90
C PHE A 429 -7.20 -0.42 9.18
N TYR A 430 -8.36 -0.91 9.63
CA TYR A 430 -9.01 -2.06 9.02
C TYR A 430 -9.17 -1.91 7.50
N GLY A 431 -8.50 -2.77 6.72
CA GLY A 431 -8.55 -2.76 5.25
C GLY A 431 -7.94 -1.52 4.57
N ARG A 432 -7.14 -0.72 5.28
CA ARG A 432 -6.51 0.51 4.76
C ARG A 432 -5.15 0.26 4.10
N VAL A 433 -4.47 -0.84 4.45
CA VAL A 433 -3.12 -1.15 3.95
C VAL A 433 -3.20 -1.97 2.67
N THR A 434 -2.47 -1.52 1.64
CA THR A 434 -2.33 -2.19 0.36
C THR A 434 -1.67 -3.54 0.52
N GLN A 435 -2.24 -4.56 -0.11
CA GLN A 435 -1.70 -5.91 -0.13
C GLN A 435 -1.20 -6.25 -1.53
N GLN A 436 -0.17 -7.11 -1.61
CA GLN A 436 0.44 -7.42 -2.89
C GLN A 436 -0.59 -7.94 -3.89
N GLY A 437 -0.56 -7.29 -5.04
CA GLY A 437 -1.42 -7.46 -6.20
C GLY A 437 -2.91 -7.27 -5.98
N ILE A 438 -3.41 -6.99 -4.78
CA ILE A 438 -4.74 -6.39 -4.61
C ILE A 438 -4.71 -4.95 -5.14
N PRO A 439 -5.57 -4.59 -6.13
CA PRO A 439 -5.63 -3.23 -6.61
C PRO A 439 -5.94 -2.28 -5.46
N SER A 440 -5.11 -1.26 -5.29
CA SER A 440 -5.34 -0.22 -4.29
C SER A 440 -6.62 0.57 -4.61
N THR A 441 -7.24 1.12 -3.59
CA THR A 441 -8.41 2.01 -3.72
C THR A 441 -8.13 3.30 -2.97
N ASN A 442 -9.07 4.26 -2.99
CA ASN A 442 -8.96 5.43 -2.13
C ASN A 442 -8.90 5.02 -0.65
N LYS A 443 -9.73 4.07 -0.20
CA LYS A 443 -9.69 3.56 1.18
C LYS A 443 -8.47 2.67 1.46
N THR A 444 -8.13 1.75 0.56
CA THR A 444 -6.95 0.87 0.70
C THR A 444 -5.74 1.53 0.02
N CYS A 445 -5.12 2.50 0.69
CA CYS A 445 -4.08 3.35 0.11
C CYS A 445 -2.77 3.45 0.90
N LEU A 446 -2.72 2.92 2.13
CA LEU A 446 -1.52 2.94 2.95
C LEU A 446 -0.58 1.81 2.53
N THR A 447 0.73 2.01 2.63
CA THR A 447 1.70 0.99 2.17
C THR A 447 2.59 0.52 3.32
N ILE A 448 2.86 -0.79 3.37
CA ILE A 448 3.74 -1.39 4.39
C ILE A 448 5.10 -0.66 4.48
N PRO A 449 5.81 -0.34 3.39
CA PRO A 449 7.09 0.36 3.49
C PRO A 449 7.01 1.72 4.20
N ALA A 450 6.00 2.54 3.86
CA ALA A 450 5.83 3.86 4.47
C ALA A 450 5.51 3.78 5.97
N LEU A 451 4.65 2.83 6.36
CA LEU A 451 4.31 2.63 7.77
C LEU A 451 5.48 2.05 8.57
N LYS A 452 6.23 1.10 8.00
CA LYS A 452 7.44 0.55 8.63
C LYS A 452 8.49 1.63 8.83
N ASP A 453 8.67 2.49 7.83
CA ASP A 453 9.61 3.59 7.91
C ASP A 453 9.22 4.59 9.02
N ALA A 454 7.93 4.90 9.18
CA ALA A 454 7.45 5.70 10.31
C ALA A 454 7.72 5.03 11.66
N LEU A 455 7.38 3.75 11.82
CA LEU A 455 7.57 3.01 13.07
C LEU A 455 9.04 2.85 13.45
N ARG A 456 9.93 2.69 12.46
CA ARG A 456 11.38 2.64 12.67
C ARG A 456 11.93 3.99 13.10
N ARG A 457 11.50 5.09 12.45
CA ARG A 457 11.98 6.45 12.78
C ARG A 457 11.43 6.99 14.09
N SER A 458 10.24 6.57 14.51
CA SER A 458 9.61 7.06 15.74
C SER A 458 10.25 6.54 17.01
N GLY A 459 10.97 5.40 16.95
CA GLY A 459 11.56 4.77 18.13
C GLY A 459 10.52 4.16 19.08
N LEU A 460 9.23 4.16 18.76
CA LEU A 460 8.15 3.59 19.59
C LEU A 460 8.36 2.10 19.86
N LEU A 461 8.90 1.38 18.88
CA LEU A 461 9.25 -0.04 18.94
C LEU A 461 10.73 -0.26 19.28
N GLY A 462 11.39 0.72 19.89
CA GLY A 462 12.84 0.73 20.08
C GLY A 462 13.63 1.09 18.82
N LYS A 463 14.94 1.26 18.97
CA LYS A 463 15.84 1.68 17.90
C LYS A 463 17.19 0.97 17.96
N PRO A 464 17.82 0.68 16.80
CA PRO A 464 19.21 0.22 16.76
C PRO A 464 20.14 1.36 17.16
N VAL A 465 21.10 1.08 18.04
CA VAL A 465 22.18 2.00 18.43
C VAL A 465 23.54 1.34 18.30
N LEU A 466 24.60 2.14 18.40
CA LEU A 466 26.01 1.67 18.30
C LEU A 466 26.26 0.84 17.03
N ASN A 467 25.98 1.42 15.85
CA ASN A 467 26.12 0.72 14.56
C ASN A 467 25.38 -0.63 14.51
N ASN A 468 24.16 -0.67 15.07
CA ASN A 468 23.27 -1.84 15.03
C ASN A 468 23.74 -3.02 15.89
N SER A 469 24.60 -2.79 16.90
CA SER A 469 24.98 -3.83 17.86
C SER A 469 24.04 -3.91 19.07
N ASN A 470 23.37 -2.81 19.39
CA ASN A 470 22.55 -2.69 20.60
C ASN A 470 21.12 -2.26 20.25
N TYR A 471 20.16 -2.75 21.02
CA TYR A 471 18.75 -2.42 20.89
C TYR A 471 18.31 -1.58 22.09
N GLU A 472 18.03 -0.29 21.84
CA GLU A 472 17.49 0.61 22.85
C GLU A 472 15.96 0.49 22.85
N LEU A 473 15.37 0.23 24.02
CA LEU A 473 13.93 -0.01 24.16
C LEU A 473 13.14 1.29 24.00
N GLY A 474 12.04 1.22 23.25
CA GLY A 474 11.08 2.31 23.09
C GLY A 474 9.93 2.26 24.09
N PRO A 475 9.07 3.29 24.08
CA PRO A 475 7.90 3.39 24.96
C PRO A 475 6.93 2.21 24.92
N PHE A 476 6.75 1.59 23.76
CA PHE A 476 5.85 0.44 23.59
C PHE A 476 6.55 -0.90 23.64
N CYS A 477 7.82 -0.95 24.05
CA CYS A 477 8.52 -2.22 24.24
C CYS A 477 8.07 -2.94 25.52
N GLY A 478 7.72 -4.22 25.38
CA GLY A 478 7.49 -5.13 26.49
C GLY A 478 8.75 -5.91 26.89
N LYS A 479 8.60 -6.95 27.73
CA LYS A 479 9.71 -7.84 28.10
C LYS A 479 10.12 -8.76 26.94
N THR A 480 9.18 -9.02 26.04
CA THR A 480 9.36 -9.87 24.85
C THR A 480 8.91 -9.14 23.58
N ASP A 481 9.28 -9.68 22.41
CA ASP A 481 8.81 -9.16 21.12
C ASP A 481 7.30 -9.31 20.95
N ALA A 482 6.72 -10.37 21.53
CA ALA A 482 5.27 -10.58 21.52
C ALA A 482 4.56 -9.51 22.37
N GLU A 483 5.05 -9.25 23.59
CA GLU A 483 4.50 -8.19 24.45
C GLU A 483 4.67 -6.80 23.80
N THR A 484 5.81 -6.56 23.14
CA THR A 484 6.04 -5.32 22.37
C THR A 484 5.02 -5.15 21.25
N LEU A 485 4.76 -6.23 20.50
CA LEU A 485 3.79 -6.25 19.42
C LEU A 485 2.37 -5.97 19.92
N ASP A 486 1.95 -6.60 21.02
CA ASP A 486 0.62 -6.42 21.61
C ASP A 486 0.45 -5.01 22.19
N LYS A 487 1.43 -4.52 22.96
CA LYS A 487 1.40 -3.16 23.54
C LYS A 487 1.35 -2.09 22.44
N ALA A 488 2.18 -2.21 21.41
CA ALA A 488 2.17 -1.28 20.28
C ALA A 488 0.86 -1.33 19.49
N ARG A 489 0.27 -2.52 19.31
CA ARG A 489 -1.02 -2.70 18.64
C ARG A 489 -2.14 -1.99 19.40
N SER A 490 -2.22 -2.16 20.72
CA SER A 490 -3.17 -1.43 21.57
C SER A 490 -2.98 0.09 21.48
N GLY A 491 -1.75 0.57 21.70
CA GLY A 491 -1.46 2.00 21.75
C GLY A 491 -1.72 2.73 20.45
N LEU A 492 -1.28 2.16 19.31
CA LEU A 492 -1.56 2.75 18.00
C LEU A 492 -3.04 2.69 17.66
N SER A 493 -3.74 1.62 18.02
CA SER A 493 -5.18 1.51 17.76
C SER A 493 -5.95 2.59 18.51
N ALA A 494 -5.73 2.73 19.82
CA ALA A 494 -6.38 3.76 20.64
C ALA A 494 -6.03 5.17 20.15
N TYR A 495 -4.74 5.47 19.91
CA TYR A 495 -4.30 6.78 19.42
C TYR A 495 -4.98 7.19 18.10
N PHE A 496 -5.04 6.28 17.12
CA PHE A 496 -5.65 6.58 15.83
C PHE A 496 -7.19 6.57 15.88
N GLU A 497 -7.81 6.00 16.92
CA GLU A 497 -9.26 6.13 17.14
C GLU A 497 -9.63 7.59 17.45
N HIS A 498 -8.89 8.28 18.31
CA HIS A 498 -9.09 9.71 18.56
C HIS A 498 -9.01 10.55 17.27
N ILE A 499 -8.01 10.27 16.42
CA ILE A 499 -7.82 11.00 15.15
C ILE A 499 -8.96 10.71 14.17
N ARG A 500 -9.32 9.43 13.99
CA ARG A 500 -10.41 9.02 13.10
C ARG A 500 -11.73 9.61 13.55
N ASP A 501 -12.04 9.49 14.83
CA ASP A 501 -13.35 9.85 15.38
C ASP A 501 -13.53 11.38 15.46
N ALA A 502 -12.44 12.15 15.54
CA ALA A 502 -12.46 13.60 15.39
C ALA A 502 -12.99 14.05 14.02
N ASN A 503 -12.70 13.32 12.94
CA ASN A 503 -13.24 13.61 11.61
C ASN A 503 -13.33 12.36 10.73
N LEU A 504 -14.36 11.55 10.98
CA LEU A 504 -14.58 10.28 10.28
C LEU A 504 -14.79 10.50 8.77
N ALA A 505 -15.44 11.59 8.38
CA ALA A 505 -15.70 11.89 6.98
C ALA A 505 -14.37 12.03 6.19
N GLN A 506 -13.43 12.83 6.68
CA GLN A 506 -12.11 13.00 6.06
C GLN A 506 -11.27 11.70 6.12
N TRP A 507 -11.36 10.93 7.20
CA TRP A 507 -10.70 9.62 7.29
C TRP A 507 -11.21 8.63 6.22
N GLU A 508 -12.52 8.62 5.96
CA GLU A 508 -13.15 7.73 4.98
C GLU A 508 -12.83 8.07 3.52
N ILE A 509 -12.43 9.31 3.21
CA ILE A 509 -11.97 9.70 1.86
C ILE A 509 -10.69 8.93 1.47
N GLY A 510 -9.79 8.67 2.42
CA GLY A 510 -8.53 7.97 2.18
C GLY A 510 -7.56 8.76 1.31
N ARG A 511 -7.04 8.15 0.22
CA ARG A 511 -6.00 8.72 -0.66
C ARG A 511 -6.26 10.17 -1.12
N ALA A 512 -7.52 10.53 -1.36
CA ALA A 512 -7.89 11.85 -1.85
C ALA A 512 -8.12 12.88 -0.73
N GLY A 513 -8.09 12.44 0.53
CA GLY A 513 -8.25 13.30 1.71
C GLY A 513 -6.90 13.56 2.38
N PHE A 514 -6.96 14.06 3.61
CA PHE A 514 -5.76 14.52 4.32
C PHE A 514 -5.38 13.66 5.53
N LEU A 515 -6.32 12.89 6.10
CA LEU A 515 -6.11 12.21 7.39
C LEU A 515 -5.60 10.77 7.28
N CYS A 516 -6.02 10.04 6.25
CA CYS A 516 -5.66 8.63 6.05
C CYS A 516 -4.84 8.46 4.76
N THR A 517 -3.62 8.98 4.77
CA THR A 517 -2.63 8.85 3.68
C THR A 517 -1.29 8.37 4.25
N ASN A 518 -0.39 7.87 3.39
CA ASN A 518 0.96 7.51 3.84
C ASN A 518 1.66 8.66 4.55
N VAL A 519 1.46 9.90 4.08
CA VAL A 519 2.13 11.08 4.61
C VAL A 519 1.57 11.45 5.99
N SER A 520 0.25 11.54 6.11
CA SER A 520 -0.39 11.91 7.37
C SER A 520 -0.16 10.87 8.46
N VAL A 521 -0.28 9.57 8.14
CA VAL A 521 -0.06 8.50 9.12
C VAL A 521 1.38 8.48 9.61
N GLN A 522 2.37 8.73 8.73
CA GLN A 522 3.75 8.90 9.16
C GLN A 522 3.91 10.09 10.11
N GLY A 523 3.32 11.24 9.76
CA GLY A 523 3.34 12.43 10.61
C GLY A 523 2.71 12.21 11.99
N TYR A 524 1.57 11.51 12.06
CA TYR A 524 0.91 11.14 13.32
C TYR A 524 1.74 10.16 14.15
N VAL A 525 2.43 9.19 13.53
CA VAL A 525 3.32 8.27 14.25
C VAL A 525 4.53 8.99 14.84
N MET A 526 5.08 9.98 14.10
CA MET A 526 6.14 10.85 14.62
C MET A 526 5.63 11.72 15.78
N LEU A 527 4.43 12.28 15.64
CA LEU A 527 3.78 13.07 16.69
C LEU A 527 3.59 12.26 17.97
N LEU A 528 3.09 11.03 17.86
CA LEU A 528 2.90 10.15 19.02
C LEU A 528 4.21 9.95 19.80
N ALA A 529 5.34 9.74 19.12
CA ALA A 529 6.63 9.61 19.79
C ALA A 529 7.06 10.90 20.52
N SER A 530 6.83 12.06 19.91
CA SER A 530 7.12 13.35 20.56
C SER A 530 6.22 13.65 21.74
N LEU A 531 4.93 13.31 21.63
CA LEU A 531 3.97 13.45 22.72
C LEU A 531 4.33 12.56 23.91
N VAL A 532 4.67 11.28 23.66
CA VAL A 532 5.15 10.39 24.72
C VAL A 532 6.39 10.96 25.39
N LYS A 533 7.40 11.39 24.62
CA LYS A 533 8.63 11.96 25.17
C LYS A 533 8.36 13.21 26.02
N TYR A 534 7.49 14.10 25.54
CA TYR A 534 7.11 15.31 26.26
C TYR A 534 6.37 14.99 27.57
N TRP A 535 5.41 14.07 27.52
CA TRP A 535 4.68 13.61 28.69
C TRP A 535 5.57 12.90 29.72
N GLU A 536 6.51 12.04 29.30
CA GLU A 536 7.44 11.35 30.21
C GLU A 536 8.31 12.34 30.98
N VAL A 537 8.77 13.41 30.32
CA VAL A 537 9.55 14.49 30.93
C VAL A 537 8.72 15.26 31.96
N ASN A 538 7.48 15.62 31.62
CA ASN A 538 6.63 16.45 32.49
C ASN A 538 5.99 15.70 33.65
N SER A 539 5.68 14.42 33.46
CA SER A 539 5.07 13.56 34.48
C SER A 539 6.09 12.85 35.36
N ALA A 540 7.38 12.90 35.01
CA ALA A 540 8.44 12.06 35.58
C ALA A 540 8.09 10.55 35.61
N THR A 541 7.29 10.11 34.64
CA THR A 541 6.79 8.73 34.49
C THR A 541 7.40 8.09 33.24
N THR A 542 7.46 6.75 33.20
CA THR A 542 7.99 6.00 32.05
C THR A 542 6.86 5.21 31.38
N ALA A 543 6.57 5.52 30.12
CA ALA A 543 5.50 4.88 29.33
C ALA A 543 5.67 3.36 29.25
N ARG A 544 6.92 2.89 29.27
CA ARG A 544 7.25 1.46 29.21
C ARG A 544 6.69 0.67 30.39
N ASP A 545 6.51 1.30 31.54
CA ASP A 545 6.07 0.66 32.78
C ASP A 545 4.53 0.67 32.95
N MET A 546 3.80 1.29 32.02
CA MET A 546 2.33 1.40 32.01
C MET A 546 1.69 0.54 30.91
N SER A 547 0.38 0.33 30.96
CA SER A 547 -0.35 -0.22 29.82
C SER A 547 -0.40 0.78 28.65
N ALA A 548 -0.65 0.31 27.44
CA ALA A 548 -0.74 1.21 26.29
C ALA A 548 -1.95 2.15 26.40
N GLU A 549 -3.06 1.64 26.92
CA GLU A 549 -4.31 2.37 27.10
C GLU A 549 -4.14 3.51 28.12
N GLU A 550 -3.44 3.28 29.22
CA GLU A 550 -3.11 4.33 30.19
C GLU A 550 -2.23 5.41 29.56
N VAL A 551 -1.18 5.02 28.81
CA VAL A 551 -0.32 5.99 28.12
C VAL A 551 -1.14 6.83 27.15
N ILE A 552 -2.03 6.23 26.34
CA ILE A 552 -2.86 7.02 25.42
C ILE A 552 -3.85 7.92 26.16
N SER A 553 -4.46 7.44 27.26
CA SER A 553 -5.35 8.24 28.10
C SER A 553 -4.66 9.49 28.65
N ASP A 554 -3.42 9.35 29.13
CA ASP A 554 -2.66 10.48 29.66
C ASP A 554 -2.18 11.45 28.56
N LEU A 555 -2.11 10.99 27.31
CA LEU A 555 -1.80 11.84 26.16
C LEU A 555 -3.00 12.61 25.62
N GLU A 556 -4.23 12.32 26.06
CA GLU A 556 -5.44 12.95 25.51
C GLU A 556 -5.43 14.47 25.66
N GLU A 557 -4.94 15.00 26.77
CA GLU A 557 -4.87 16.45 27.01
C GLU A 557 -3.93 17.16 26.01
N TYR A 558 -2.81 16.53 25.66
CA TYR A 558 -1.86 17.07 24.69
C TYR A 558 -2.34 16.88 23.24
N LEU A 559 -3.22 15.91 23.00
CA LEU A 559 -3.81 15.63 21.69
C LEU A 559 -5.06 16.49 21.41
N GLU A 560 -5.70 17.04 22.45
CA GLU A 560 -6.89 17.90 22.37
C GLU A 560 -6.78 19.03 21.31
N PRO A 561 -5.67 19.80 21.20
CA PRO A 561 -5.54 20.82 20.16
C PRO A 561 -5.72 20.27 18.73
N ILE A 562 -5.23 19.06 18.48
CA ILE A 562 -5.38 18.39 17.18
C ILE A 562 -6.82 17.93 16.98
N VAL A 563 -7.41 17.28 17.97
CA VAL A 563 -8.80 16.79 17.91
C VAL A 563 -9.77 17.95 17.66
N ASP A 564 -9.59 19.07 18.36
CA ASP A 564 -10.40 20.27 18.18
C ASP A 564 -10.23 20.90 16.79
N PHE A 565 -8.99 20.95 16.28
CA PHE A 565 -8.75 21.41 14.92
C PHE A 565 -9.48 20.51 13.90
N LEU A 566 -9.36 19.19 14.03
CA LEU A 566 -9.93 18.23 13.09
C LEU A 566 -11.48 18.25 13.08
N LYS A 567 -12.11 18.47 14.23
CA LYS A 567 -13.57 18.57 14.36
C LYS A 567 -14.13 19.83 13.70
N ASN A 568 -13.40 20.94 13.76
CA ASN A 568 -13.93 22.27 13.45
C ASN A 568 -13.38 22.88 12.15
N ALA A 569 -12.28 22.39 11.60
CA ALA A 569 -11.67 22.95 10.39
C ALA A 569 -12.57 22.74 9.15
N SER A 570 -12.70 23.79 8.34
CA SER A 570 -13.30 23.70 7.00
C SER A 570 -12.39 22.94 6.04
N ASP A 571 -12.93 22.46 4.91
CA ASP A 571 -12.11 21.78 3.89
C ASP A 571 -10.96 22.65 3.36
N GLU A 572 -11.17 23.96 3.22
CA GLU A 572 -10.13 24.92 2.82
C GLU A 572 -9.03 25.06 3.89
N LYS A 573 -9.42 25.07 5.18
CA LYS A 573 -8.45 25.11 6.28
C LYS A 573 -7.68 23.79 6.39
N MET A 574 -8.36 22.67 6.19
CA MET A 574 -7.74 21.34 6.11
C MET A 574 -6.73 21.27 4.97
N GLU A 575 -7.08 21.76 3.78
CA GLU A 575 -6.18 21.75 2.64
C GLU A 575 -4.97 22.66 2.87
N SER A 576 -5.17 23.91 3.31
CA SER A 576 -4.07 24.84 3.57
C SER A 576 -3.11 24.35 4.66
N THR A 577 -3.63 23.67 5.69
CA THR A 577 -2.81 23.10 6.76
C THR A 577 -2.14 21.79 6.37
N PHE A 578 -2.84 20.84 5.73
CA PHE A 578 -2.33 19.47 5.58
C PHE A 578 -1.93 19.06 4.17
N LYS A 579 -2.10 19.95 3.17
CA LYS A 579 -1.50 19.75 1.84
C LYS A 579 -0.01 20.04 1.91
N VAL A 580 0.78 18.99 1.76
CA VAL A 580 2.25 19.04 1.81
C VAL A 580 2.86 18.55 0.49
N PRO A 581 4.15 18.86 0.23
CA PRO A 581 4.83 18.41 -0.98
C PRO A 581 4.83 16.89 -1.13
N PHE A 582 4.85 16.41 -2.37
CA PHE A 582 5.00 14.98 -2.65
C PHE A 582 6.46 14.55 -2.44
N GLY A 583 6.67 13.36 -1.85
CA GLY A 583 8.00 12.78 -1.65
C GLY A 583 8.42 12.69 -0.18
N SER A 584 9.72 12.53 0.07
CA SER A 584 10.29 12.27 1.39
C SER A 584 10.18 13.43 2.38
N GLY A 585 10.03 14.67 1.89
CA GLY A 585 9.84 15.86 2.71
C GLY A 585 8.40 16.07 3.22
N GLY A 586 7.41 15.38 2.64
CA GLY A 586 6.00 15.53 3.03
C GLY A 586 5.70 15.11 4.49
N PRO A 587 6.13 13.92 4.95
CA PRO A 587 5.84 13.48 6.32
C PRO A 587 6.43 14.36 7.43
N PRO A 588 7.72 14.79 7.37
CA PRO A 588 8.25 15.75 8.34
C PRO A 588 7.49 17.07 8.35
N GLU A 589 7.14 17.60 7.17
CA GLU A 589 6.35 18.83 7.05
C GLU A 589 4.96 18.67 7.69
N TYR A 590 4.27 17.56 7.43
CA TYR A 590 2.98 17.26 8.04
C TYR A 590 3.10 17.18 9.57
N TYR A 591 4.15 16.52 10.07
CA TYR A 591 4.46 16.40 11.49
C TYR A 591 4.66 17.76 12.16
N PHE A 592 5.53 18.64 11.64
CA PHE A 592 5.77 19.94 12.26
C PHE A 592 4.54 20.84 12.26
N ARG A 593 3.68 20.75 11.23
CA ARG A 593 2.38 21.44 11.23
C ARG A 593 1.45 20.95 12.34
N LEU A 594 1.46 19.65 12.65
CA LEU A 594 0.76 19.14 13.83
C LEU A 594 1.36 19.71 15.12
N CYS A 595 2.69 19.68 15.25
CA CYS A 595 3.39 20.22 16.41
C CYS A 595 3.06 21.71 16.62
N LYS A 596 2.97 22.49 15.54
CA LYS A 596 2.59 23.91 15.60
C LYS A 596 1.18 24.12 16.15
N ILE A 597 0.21 23.27 15.79
CA ILE A 597 -1.15 23.34 16.35
C ILE A 597 -1.10 23.12 17.87
N ILE A 598 -0.30 22.17 18.34
CA ILE A 598 -0.14 21.89 19.79
C ILE A 598 0.57 23.05 20.47
N LYS A 599 1.71 23.51 19.94
CA LYS A 599 2.50 24.61 20.51
C LYS A 599 1.70 25.90 20.68
N ASN A 600 0.76 26.17 19.78
CA ASN A 600 -0.13 27.34 19.90
C ASN A 600 -1.05 27.29 21.15
N ARG A 601 -1.32 26.10 21.71
CA ARG A 601 -2.08 25.92 22.97
C ARG A 601 -1.17 25.58 24.15
N ILE A 602 -0.02 24.94 23.91
CA ILE A 602 0.95 24.46 24.89
C ILE A 602 2.33 25.00 24.52
N ALA A 603 2.66 26.20 25.00
CA ALA A 603 3.77 27.00 24.47
C ALA A 603 5.16 26.37 24.63
N ASP A 604 5.35 25.50 25.62
CA ASP A 604 6.58 24.79 25.94
C ASP A 604 6.73 23.44 25.22
N PHE A 605 5.74 23.04 24.40
CA PHE A 605 5.88 21.88 23.52
C PHE A 605 6.84 22.18 22.36
N GLU A 606 8.12 21.86 22.57
CA GLU A 606 9.23 22.09 21.62
C GLU A 606 9.95 20.77 21.26
N PRO A 607 9.42 19.97 20.33
CA PRO A 607 10.12 18.79 19.85
C PRO A 607 11.38 19.14 19.03
N GLU A 608 12.29 18.18 18.94
CA GLU A 608 13.55 18.32 18.20
C GLU A 608 13.33 18.76 16.74
N GLY A 609 14.03 19.81 16.32
CA GLY A 609 13.95 20.39 14.97
C GLY A 609 12.81 21.40 14.76
N MET A 610 11.92 21.61 15.74
CA MET A 610 10.81 22.55 15.58
C MET A 610 11.27 24.01 15.48
N GLU A 611 12.23 24.43 16.30
CA GLU A 611 12.81 25.79 16.23
C GLU A 611 13.41 26.07 14.84
N SER A 612 14.21 25.13 14.32
CA SER A 612 14.79 25.24 12.97
C SER A 612 13.71 25.33 11.89
N TRP A 613 12.67 24.49 11.98
CA TRP A 613 11.55 24.51 11.05
C TRP A 613 10.77 25.84 11.12
N GLU A 614 10.54 26.40 12.30
CA GLU A 614 9.90 27.71 12.46
C GLU A 614 10.75 28.84 11.86
N ALA A 615 12.07 28.80 12.06
CA ALA A 615 13.00 29.75 11.48
C ALA A 615 12.99 29.71 9.93
N GLU A 616 12.85 28.52 9.34
CA GLU A 616 12.73 28.31 7.89
C GLU A 616 11.44 28.89 7.29
N GLN A 617 10.38 28.98 8.08
CA GLN A 617 9.09 29.56 7.67
C GLN A 617 8.97 31.06 8.00
N SER A 618 9.96 31.65 8.69
CA SER A 618 9.91 33.03 9.16
C SER A 618 9.91 34.03 7.99
N GLN A 619 8.83 34.79 7.86
CA GLN A 619 8.73 35.86 6.85
C GLN A 619 9.80 36.94 7.03
N GLU A 620 10.23 37.19 8.27
CA GLU A 620 11.30 38.14 8.57
C GLU A 620 12.64 37.62 8.03
N ASN A 621 12.98 36.37 8.30
CA ASN A 621 14.23 35.76 7.80
C ASN A 621 14.23 35.70 6.27
N ILE A 622 13.11 35.28 5.66
CA ILE A 622 12.95 35.23 4.20
C ILE A 622 13.13 36.63 3.59
N SER A 623 12.48 37.65 4.16
CA SER A 623 12.59 39.03 3.67
C SER A 623 14.01 39.60 3.83
N ALA A 624 14.67 39.28 4.95
CA ALA A 624 16.05 39.69 5.21
C ALA A 624 17.03 39.02 4.22
N ALA A 625 16.86 37.72 3.96
CA ALA A 625 17.63 36.96 2.98
C ALA A 625 17.46 37.54 1.57
N ASP A 626 16.22 37.77 1.14
CA ASP A 626 15.92 38.35 -0.17
C ASP A 626 16.58 39.73 -0.34
N ARG A 627 16.52 40.57 0.71
CA ARG A 627 17.18 41.88 0.73
C ARG A 627 18.70 41.74 0.61
N LYS A 628 19.34 40.90 1.44
CA LYS A 628 20.79 40.68 1.43
C LYS A 628 21.28 40.12 0.10
N ILE A 629 20.58 39.14 -0.48
CA ILE A 629 20.90 38.60 -1.82
C ILE A 629 20.84 39.71 -2.87
N LYS A 630 19.80 40.55 -2.85
CA LYS A 630 19.66 41.66 -3.79
C LYS A 630 20.82 42.65 -3.65
N GLU A 631 21.17 43.02 -2.42
CA GLU A 631 22.29 43.92 -2.12
C GLU A 631 23.63 43.35 -2.57
N ILE A 632 23.87 42.05 -2.35
CA ILE A 632 25.07 41.34 -2.83
C ILE A 632 25.15 41.42 -4.36
N VAL A 633 24.08 41.06 -5.06
CA VAL A 633 24.07 41.05 -6.54
C VAL A 633 24.33 42.45 -7.11
N ILE A 634 23.70 43.48 -6.55
CA ILE A 634 23.92 44.87 -6.94
C ILE A 634 25.37 45.28 -6.68
N SER A 635 25.90 44.95 -5.50
CA SER A 635 27.27 45.31 -5.11
C SER A 635 28.32 44.62 -6.00
N VAL A 636 28.13 43.34 -6.30
CA VAL A 636 28.98 42.56 -7.22
C VAL A 636 28.98 43.21 -8.59
N GLN A 637 27.81 43.48 -9.17
CA GLN A 637 27.70 44.08 -10.50
C GLN A 637 28.32 45.48 -10.53
N HIS A 638 27.96 46.34 -9.58
CA HIS A 638 28.47 47.70 -9.52
C HIS A 638 30.01 47.71 -9.43
N HIS A 639 30.59 46.96 -8.50
CA HIS A 639 32.04 46.94 -8.33
C HIS A 639 32.75 46.29 -9.53
N LEU A 640 32.20 45.21 -10.08
CA LEU A 640 32.71 44.55 -11.29
C LEU A 640 32.89 45.57 -12.41
N PHE A 641 31.84 46.31 -12.75
CA PHE A 641 31.89 47.26 -13.86
C PHE A 641 32.62 48.56 -13.51
N ARG A 642 32.67 48.98 -12.25
CA ARG A 642 33.54 50.07 -11.78
C ARG A 642 35.01 49.77 -12.07
N VAL A 643 35.48 48.57 -11.70
CA VAL A 643 36.87 48.13 -11.93
C VAL A 643 37.15 47.97 -13.43
N LEU A 644 36.26 47.35 -14.21
CA LEU A 644 36.47 47.20 -15.66
C LEU A 644 36.59 48.55 -16.37
N ARG A 645 35.78 49.55 -15.97
CA ARG A 645 35.86 50.92 -16.49
C ARG A 645 37.18 51.57 -16.12
N GLY A 646 37.63 51.44 -14.87
CA GLY A 646 38.92 51.95 -14.41
C GLY A 646 40.12 51.34 -15.15
N VAL A 647 40.08 50.03 -15.43
CA VAL A 647 41.22 49.32 -16.06
C VAL A 647 41.27 49.49 -17.57
N TYR A 648 40.13 49.45 -18.27
CA TYR A 648 40.08 49.39 -19.73
C TYR A 648 39.55 50.67 -20.40
N GLY A 649 38.94 51.58 -19.65
CA GLY A 649 38.34 52.83 -20.13
C GLY A 649 36.92 52.67 -20.69
N GLU A 650 36.19 53.78 -20.76
CA GLU A 650 34.82 53.84 -21.32
C GLU A 650 34.80 54.17 -22.82
N GLU A 651 35.89 54.69 -23.37
CA GLU A 651 35.94 55.11 -24.77
C GLU A 651 35.68 53.90 -25.70
N LYS A 652 34.66 54.03 -26.56
CA LYS A 652 34.22 52.96 -27.48
C LYS A 652 33.88 51.65 -26.77
N ASP A 653 33.33 51.74 -25.55
CA ASP A 653 32.94 50.60 -24.72
C ASP A 653 34.11 49.62 -24.46
N ALA A 654 35.33 50.15 -24.28
CA ALA A 654 36.52 49.33 -24.08
C ALA A 654 36.43 48.42 -22.85
N TYR A 655 35.79 48.87 -21.75
CA TYR A 655 35.47 48.05 -20.58
C TYR A 655 34.68 46.79 -20.92
N TRP A 656 33.76 46.88 -21.87
CA TRP A 656 32.93 45.77 -22.33
C TRP A 656 33.71 44.88 -23.31
N HIS A 657 34.34 45.49 -24.32
CA HIS A 657 34.98 44.75 -25.40
C HIS A 657 36.30 44.07 -24.97
N LYS A 658 37.08 44.70 -24.08
CA LYS A 658 38.35 44.16 -23.57
C LYS A 658 38.17 43.43 -22.23
N GLY A 659 37.31 43.94 -21.35
CA GLY A 659 37.09 43.36 -20.01
C GLY A 659 36.30 42.05 -20.01
N ILE A 660 35.49 41.81 -21.03
CA ILE A 660 34.79 40.53 -21.22
C ILE A 660 35.40 39.82 -22.43
N SER A 661 36.06 38.68 -22.24
CA SER A 661 36.70 37.93 -23.33
C SER A 661 35.77 36.93 -24.04
N ASP A 662 34.72 36.49 -23.35
CA ASP A 662 33.74 35.53 -23.87
C ASP A 662 32.80 36.17 -24.90
N LYS A 663 32.93 35.75 -26.17
CA LYS A 663 32.09 36.25 -27.28
C LYS A 663 30.64 35.74 -27.20
N THR A 664 30.42 34.57 -26.62
CA THR A 664 29.07 33.99 -26.49
C THR A 664 28.26 34.76 -25.45
N MET A 665 28.87 35.08 -24.31
CA MET A 665 28.28 35.93 -23.27
C MET A 665 27.88 37.31 -23.80
N LYS A 666 28.72 37.95 -24.62
CA LYS A 666 28.40 39.24 -25.26
C LYS A 666 27.19 39.13 -26.20
N ALA A 667 27.15 38.06 -27.00
CA ALA A 667 26.04 37.83 -27.93
C ALA A 667 24.73 37.55 -27.18
N ASP A 668 24.79 36.81 -26.08
CA ASP A 668 23.61 36.50 -25.26
C ASP A 668 23.08 37.73 -24.52
N ALA A 669 23.96 38.56 -23.95
CA ALA A 669 23.57 39.84 -23.34
C ALA A 669 22.93 40.79 -24.37
N TYR A 670 23.52 40.90 -25.56
CA TYR A 670 22.94 41.66 -26.66
C TYR A 670 21.57 41.12 -27.07
N LYS A 671 21.45 39.80 -27.24
CA LYS A 671 20.18 39.16 -27.60
C LYS A 671 19.09 39.45 -26.56
N ARG A 672 19.39 39.34 -25.26
CA ARG A 672 18.45 39.68 -24.18
C ARG A 672 18.07 41.16 -24.18
N SER A 673 18.99 42.05 -24.59
CA SER A 673 18.68 43.48 -24.71
C SER A 673 17.67 43.80 -25.81
N LEU A 674 17.49 42.90 -26.79
CA LEU A 674 16.50 43.04 -27.86
C LEU A 674 15.07 42.74 -27.38
N ASP A 675 14.90 42.09 -26.22
CA ASP A 675 13.59 41.84 -25.63
C ASP A 675 13.01 43.08 -24.92
N ALA A 676 13.81 44.14 -24.74
CA ALA A 676 13.39 45.44 -24.19
C ALA A 676 13.08 46.45 -25.31
N ASP A 677 12.04 47.27 -25.11
CA ASP A 677 11.69 48.36 -26.02
C ASP A 677 12.86 49.34 -26.16
N ASP A 678 13.05 49.90 -27.36
CA ASP A 678 14.22 50.73 -27.69
C ASP A 678 14.42 51.91 -26.73
N ASP A 679 13.33 52.54 -26.26
CA ASP A 679 13.35 53.66 -25.31
C ASP A 679 13.68 53.24 -23.86
N SER A 680 13.68 51.94 -23.57
CA SER A 680 13.92 51.35 -22.24
C SER A 680 15.19 50.49 -22.16
N ARG A 681 15.94 50.39 -23.26
CA ARG A 681 17.13 49.54 -23.34
C ARG A 681 18.25 50.08 -22.44
N LEU A 682 18.71 49.25 -21.52
CA LEU A 682 19.79 49.57 -20.60
C LEU A 682 21.17 49.27 -21.21
N PRO A 683 22.27 49.72 -20.58
CA PRO A 683 23.61 49.25 -20.91
C PRO A 683 23.73 47.72 -20.84
N LEU A 684 24.55 47.12 -21.71
CA LEU A 684 24.62 45.66 -21.90
C LEU A 684 24.97 44.87 -20.64
N GLU A 685 25.68 45.48 -19.68
CA GLU A 685 25.96 44.86 -18.38
C GLU A 685 24.73 44.52 -17.54
N ASN A 686 23.59 45.15 -17.81
CA ASN A 686 22.32 44.88 -17.11
C ASN A 686 21.62 43.62 -17.60
N TYR A 687 22.12 43.00 -18.66
CA TYR A 687 21.55 41.79 -19.26
C TYR A 687 22.39 40.53 -18.96
N LEU A 688 23.38 40.64 -18.07
CA LEU A 688 24.20 39.55 -17.57
C LEU A 688 23.60 38.93 -16.29
N ASP A 689 23.83 37.63 -16.09
CA ASP A 689 23.46 36.94 -14.86
C ASP A 689 24.65 36.80 -13.89
N VAL A 690 24.37 36.41 -12.64
CA VAL A 690 25.39 36.19 -11.59
C VAL A 690 26.47 35.20 -12.05
N ILE A 691 26.08 34.18 -12.81
CA ILE A 691 27.02 33.19 -13.36
C ILE A 691 27.97 33.81 -14.40
N ASP A 692 27.54 34.87 -15.09
CA ASP A 692 28.38 35.61 -16.03
C ASP A 692 29.39 36.48 -15.27
N TYR A 693 28.97 37.12 -14.18
CA TYR A 693 29.88 37.87 -13.29
C TYR A 693 31.00 37.00 -12.78
N LYS A 694 30.70 35.79 -12.32
CA LYS A 694 31.71 34.82 -11.88
C LYS A 694 32.74 34.53 -12.98
N LYS A 695 32.29 34.21 -14.20
CA LYS A 695 33.18 33.94 -15.34
C LYS A 695 34.08 35.13 -15.68
N ILE A 696 33.55 36.35 -15.61
CA ILE A 696 34.31 37.57 -15.86
C ILE A 696 35.38 37.76 -14.78
N ILE A 697 34.98 37.64 -13.50
CA ILE A 697 35.85 37.78 -12.32
C ILE A 697 36.97 36.74 -12.33
N GLU A 698 36.65 35.48 -12.57
CA GLU A 698 37.60 34.36 -12.45
C GLU A 698 38.55 34.23 -13.65
N SER A 699 38.31 34.97 -14.74
CA SER A 699 39.17 34.94 -15.92
C SER A 699 40.61 35.34 -15.58
N LYS A 700 41.60 34.72 -16.24
CA LYS A 700 43.02 34.92 -15.92
C LYS A 700 43.45 36.39 -16.04
N ALA A 701 42.89 37.13 -16.99
CA ALA A 701 43.20 38.54 -17.22
C ALA A 701 42.62 39.46 -16.14
N ASN A 702 41.45 39.12 -15.60
CA ASN A 702 40.72 39.98 -14.67
C ASN A 702 40.97 39.65 -13.20
N TRP A 703 41.27 38.38 -12.87
CA TRP A 703 41.41 37.92 -11.49
C TRP A 703 42.35 38.77 -10.61
N PRO A 704 43.51 39.27 -11.08
CA PRO A 704 44.37 40.14 -10.26
C PRO A 704 43.66 41.39 -9.73
N TYR A 705 42.75 41.98 -10.52
CA TYR A 705 41.99 43.18 -10.14
C TYR A 705 40.81 42.87 -9.22
N PHE A 706 40.30 41.63 -9.26
CA PHE A 706 39.11 41.22 -8.52
C PHE A 706 39.39 40.39 -7.27
N LYS A 707 40.60 39.84 -7.14
CA LYS A 707 41.01 39.02 -6.00
C LYS A 707 40.81 39.70 -4.64
N PRO A 708 41.16 40.99 -4.42
CA PRO A 708 41.03 41.59 -3.08
C PRO A 708 39.61 41.49 -2.51
N LEU A 709 38.62 41.70 -3.38
CA LEU A 709 37.21 41.78 -3.02
C LEU A 709 36.47 40.44 -3.13
N PHE A 710 36.68 39.68 -4.20
CA PHE A 710 35.83 38.53 -4.53
C PHE A 710 36.40 37.18 -4.07
N ASP A 711 37.62 37.16 -3.52
CA ASP A 711 38.22 35.96 -2.93
C ASP A 711 37.65 35.72 -1.52
N ILE A 712 36.49 35.06 -1.45
CA ILE A 712 35.75 34.74 -0.21
C ILE A 712 35.67 33.21 -0.06
N PRO A 713 36.38 32.61 0.92
CA PRO A 713 36.37 31.17 1.13
C PRO A 713 34.99 30.65 1.56
N GLU A 714 34.71 29.37 1.32
CA GLU A 714 33.50 28.75 1.84
C GLU A 714 33.60 28.59 3.38
N PRO A 715 32.48 28.68 4.12
CA PRO A 715 32.47 28.48 5.56
C PRO A 715 33.14 27.16 5.97
N GLY A 716 34.18 27.24 6.82
CA GLY A 716 34.87 26.06 7.36
C GLY A 716 35.84 25.34 6.40
N GLU A 717 36.01 25.82 5.16
CA GLU A 717 36.98 25.25 4.21
C GLU A 717 38.34 25.98 4.28
N LYS A 718 39.44 25.25 4.03
CA LYS A 718 40.75 25.90 3.80
C LYS A 718 40.70 26.58 2.43
N GLY A 719 40.97 27.89 2.40
CA GLY A 719 40.89 28.68 1.16
C GLY A 719 41.69 28.08 0.00
N PHE A 720 41.06 28.05 -1.18
CA PHE A 720 41.67 27.64 -2.44
C PHE A 720 42.42 28.81 -3.11
N ALA A 721 43.07 28.53 -4.24
CA ALA A 721 43.76 29.55 -5.04
C ALA A 721 42.83 30.63 -5.63
N LYS A 722 41.53 30.33 -5.75
CA LYS A 722 40.45 31.26 -6.10
C LYS A 722 39.18 30.84 -5.37
N ASN A 723 38.64 31.71 -4.51
CA ASN A 723 37.44 31.42 -3.73
C ASN A 723 36.23 32.20 -4.27
N VAL A 724 35.67 31.71 -5.38
CA VAL A 724 34.51 32.34 -6.07
C VAL A 724 33.29 31.41 -6.18
N LYS A 725 33.33 30.25 -5.50
CA LYS A 725 32.26 29.24 -5.51
C LYS A 725 30.97 29.77 -4.89
N TRP A 726 31.07 30.72 -3.97
CA TRP A 726 29.92 31.41 -3.38
C TRP A 726 29.04 32.16 -4.41
N LEU A 727 29.58 32.56 -5.56
CA LEU A 727 28.79 33.14 -6.66
C LEU A 727 27.88 32.09 -7.33
N ASP A 728 28.31 30.82 -7.39
CA ASP A 728 27.45 29.73 -7.86
C ASP A 728 26.30 29.51 -6.87
N ARG A 729 26.62 29.46 -5.57
CA ARG A 729 25.62 29.27 -4.51
C ARG A 729 24.63 30.44 -4.43
N LEU A 730 25.11 31.67 -4.55
CA LEU A 730 24.26 32.87 -4.63
C LEU A 730 23.31 32.80 -5.82
N ASN A 731 23.77 32.32 -6.98
CA ASN A 731 22.94 32.15 -8.16
C ASN A 731 21.82 31.11 -7.94
N GLU A 732 22.09 30.04 -7.18
CA GLU A 732 21.04 29.09 -6.76
C GLU A 732 20.02 29.74 -5.83
N LEU A 733 20.49 30.42 -4.78
CA LEU A 733 19.64 31.04 -3.75
C LEU A 733 18.77 32.16 -4.32
N ARG A 734 19.28 33.00 -5.23
CA ARG A 734 18.51 34.04 -5.92
C ARG A 734 17.27 33.49 -6.63
N ARG A 735 17.30 32.23 -7.10
CA ARG A 735 16.16 31.61 -7.81
C ARG A 735 15.00 31.27 -6.88
N ILE A 736 15.20 31.26 -5.56
CA ILE A 736 14.14 31.10 -4.56
C ILE A 736 13.26 32.35 -4.60
N ALA A 737 13.87 33.55 -4.45
CA ALA A 737 13.17 34.83 -4.52
C ALA A 737 12.63 35.17 -5.92
N ALA A 738 13.42 34.94 -6.96
CA ALA A 738 13.07 35.35 -8.33
C ALA A 738 12.00 34.46 -9.00
N HIS A 739 11.84 33.23 -8.52
CA HIS A 739 10.86 32.28 -9.03
C HIS A 739 10.18 31.58 -7.85
N PRO A 740 9.36 32.33 -7.08
CA PRO A 740 8.76 31.83 -5.85
C PRO A 740 7.83 30.67 -6.19
N SER A 741 7.98 29.58 -5.45
CA SER A 741 7.11 28.40 -5.57
C SER A 741 7.04 27.69 -4.22
N LYS A 742 5.97 26.94 -3.96
CA LYS A 742 5.84 26.14 -2.74
C LYS A 742 6.96 25.09 -2.56
N GLU A 743 7.70 24.79 -3.62
CA GLU A 743 8.77 23.79 -3.63
C GLU A 743 10.17 24.40 -3.48
N ARG A 744 10.27 25.74 -3.46
CA ARG A 744 11.53 26.49 -3.29
C ARG A 744 11.42 27.34 -2.03
N SER A 745 12.10 26.93 -0.98
CA SER A 745 12.22 27.65 0.28
C SER A 745 13.68 27.66 0.73
N TYR A 746 14.02 28.66 1.54
CA TYR A 746 15.30 28.68 2.25
C TYR A 746 15.31 27.59 3.32
N LYS A 747 16.50 27.04 3.57
CA LYS A 747 16.81 26.22 4.74
C LYS A 747 17.50 27.06 5.80
N LEU A 748 17.60 26.55 7.03
CA LEU A 748 18.31 27.24 8.11
C LEU A 748 19.75 27.60 7.70
N GLU A 749 20.47 26.62 7.14
CA GLU A 749 21.85 26.77 6.63
C GLU A 749 21.96 27.84 5.53
N ASP A 750 20.89 28.09 4.76
CA ASP A 750 20.91 29.10 3.69
C ASP A 750 20.93 30.51 4.27
N PHE A 751 20.22 30.77 5.36
CA PHE A 751 20.25 32.07 6.04
C PHE A 751 21.65 32.34 6.60
N GLU A 752 22.24 31.37 7.28
CA GLU A 752 23.60 31.46 7.82
C GLU A 752 24.63 31.70 6.70
N TYR A 753 24.46 31.02 5.57
CA TYR A 753 25.33 31.18 4.41
C TYR A 753 25.22 32.58 3.78
N ILE A 754 24.00 33.09 3.61
CA ILE A 754 23.75 34.43 3.05
C ILE A 754 24.38 35.49 3.96
N ASP A 755 24.21 35.35 5.27
CA ASP A 755 24.76 36.27 6.26
C ASP A 755 26.29 36.27 6.22
N TYR A 756 26.91 35.09 6.17
CA TYR A 756 28.36 34.96 6.02
C TYR A 756 28.88 35.67 4.77
N VAL A 757 28.30 35.39 3.60
CA VAL A 757 28.74 36.00 2.33
C VAL A 757 28.52 37.51 2.33
N TYR A 758 27.37 37.95 2.86
CA TYR A 758 27.03 39.36 2.97
C TYR A 758 28.09 40.10 3.81
N ASP A 759 28.39 39.59 5.00
CA ASP A 759 29.33 40.23 5.93
C ASP A 759 30.75 40.26 5.37
N GLN A 760 31.22 39.15 4.78
CA GLN A 760 32.53 39.09 4.14
C GLN A 760 32.66 40.11 2.99
N LEU A 761 31.65 40.20 2.13
CA LEU A 761 31.66 41.13 1.01
C LEU A 761 31.61 42.58 1.48
N GLN A 762 30.73 42.90 2.45
CA GLN A 762 30.62 44.26 2.99
C GLN A 762 31.88 44.70 3.72
N GLN A 763 32.53 43.80 4.46
CA GLN A 763 33.80 44.11 5.12
C GLN A 763 34.88 44.45 4.09
N LYS A 764 35.05 43.61 3.07
CA LYS A 764 36.04 43.84 2.01
C LYS A 764 35.74 45.08 1.16
N LEU A 765 34.46 45.42 0.95
CA LEU A 765 34.06 46.67 0.29
C LEU A 765 34.49 47.90 1.11
N LYS A 766 34.28 47.87 2.43
CA LYS A 766 34.72 48.95 3.34
C LYS A 766 36.24 49.10 3.36
N ASP A 767 36.97 47.98 3.42
CA ASP A 767 38.43 48.00 3.42
C ASP A 767 38.99 48.63 2.13
N ALA A 768 38.39 48.30 0.98
CA ALA A 768 38.77 48.88 -0.31
C ALA A 768 38.44 50.37 -0.45
N GLU A 769 37.38 50.87 0.20
CA GLU A 769 37.06 52.31 0.23
C GLU A 769 37.94 53.09 1.23
N GLY A 770 38.35 52.45 2.33
CA GLY A 770 39.28 53.02 3.31
C GLY A 770 40.70 53.20 2.76
N GLU A 771 41.19 52.27 1.94
CA GLU A 771 42.49 52.39 1.26
C GLU A 771 42.50 53.52 0.22
N ALA A 772 41.42 53.69 -0.56
CA ALA A 772 41.31 54.78 -1.54
C ALA A 772 41.32 56.18 -0.89
N LEU A 773 40.68 56.34 0.28
CA LEU A 773 40.69 57.59 1.05
C LEU A 773 42.05 57.87 1.74
N ALA A 774 42.88 56.85 1.94
CA ALA A 774 44.23 56.99 2.48
C ALA A 774 45.25 57.39 1.41
N ASP A 775 45.09 56.89 0.18
CA ASP A 775 45.92 57.28 -0.98
C ASP A 775 45.62 58.71 -1.45
N GLU A 776 44.37 59.18 -1.42
CA GLU A 776 44.05 60.59 -1.73
C GLU A 776 44.63 61.57 -0.70
N ARG A 777 44.84 61.14 0.55
CA ARG A 777 45.46 61.96 1.61
C ARG A 777 47.00 61.95 1.57
N SER A 778 47.61 60.92 0.98
CA SER A 778 49.06 60.87 0.80
C SER A 778 49.50 61.73 -0.39
N GLU A 779 48.73 61.72 -1.50
CA GLU A 779 48.99 62.59 -2.65
C GLU A 779 48.77 64.09 -2.36
N SER A 780 47.89 64.45 -1.41
CA SER A 780 47.71 65.84 -0.99
C SER A 780 48.84 66.39 -0.11
N ASN A 781 49.63 65.54 0.55
CA ASN A 781 50.73 65.96 1.43
C ASN A 781 52.10 66.06 0.72
N ASP A 782 52.24 65.51 -0.49
CA ASP A 782 53.43 65.66 -1.33
C ASP A 782 53.35 66.88 -2.28
N ALA A 783 52.29 67.69 -2.17
CA ALA A 783 52.04 68.89 -2.97
C ALA A 783 52.10 70.22 -2.17
N GLU A 784 52.74 70.24 -0.99
CA GLU A 784 53.09 71.47 -0.25
C GLU A 784 54.59 71.77 -0.23
#